data_AF-A0A9E0IM24-F1
#
_entry.id   AF-A0A9E0IM24-F1
#
_cell.length_a   1.000
_cell.length_b   1.000
_cell.length_c   1.000
_cell.angle_alpha   90.00
_cell.angle_beta   90.00
_cell.angle_gamma   90.00
#
_symmetry.space_group_name_H-M   'P 1'
#
loop_
_entity.id
_entity.type
_entity.pdbx_description
1 polymer ?
#
loop_
_entity_poly.entity_id
_entity_poly.type
_entity_poly.pdbx_seq_one_letter_code
_entity_poly.pdbx_strand_id
1 'polypeptide(L)'
;MGTLIPLVIASVALAFFGLGALLDDRRARRRRVEELSGVEAEPLVPLLHSINDDRCIGCEACVDVCPTEVLDLVDHKVRVARFSDCVQCEQCANACPTMALVMYREGTTPRMLTVPELDDRFQTGVPGQFLIGEVAGKPLVKNAANLGRAVIEHIARDLGAAPPAGAGVLDVVVVGSGPAGLSAGLTCLRRGLSCVVLEKEHVISSTVSRYPKGKHFMAEPCTSENVSFLPVFDASKEELVAAWERVVAGVKLPIKLGEAVETVKKGDDGVFVVKTTVATYRARTVVLATGLRGKPRLLSAPGANLEKVQSLLDDPAEFAGQHVLVVGGGDSAVEGAMSLADAGAVVTLSYRGDGFKRCKQGNQKRLAEMVSGARLRLLLESNVAEFTADEVKIKTQAGELMTLPNQRAFVLIGADTPVVWLEANNVRFVERPHLYAMGSSEDVVRRVVPDAVACTKDPAEAIATILGQRVHKSAGRRARDLVHHLKDDLHGVVTQVSGAFQLADLEPPPAAHRRDHLPGVSSRQTPPVGTRAVRLDGPTSRPSRPARAGTAAEVAITAASPFGDFAEERTSVEGRPLRPVAKRRDRTEPVPVVQGPAPTALQRELDAAFDWAFEASQSAARPLPVAAGAAADDDFAAEAATQLTDRRYG
;
A
#
# COMPACT_ATOMS: atom_id res chain seq x y z
N MET A 1 75.23 -5.98 -40.21
CA MET A 1 75.37 -6.37 -38.78
C MET A 1 75.17 -5.22 -37.78
N GLY A 2 75.14 -3.94 -38.20
CA GLY A 2 75.09 -2.79 -37.26
C GLY A 2 73.76 -2.50 -36.54
N THR A 3 72.64 -3.11 -36.94
CA THR A 3 71.30 -2.82 -36.36
C THR A 3 70.73 -3.94 -35.49
N LEU A 4 71.32 -5.14 -35.52
CA LEU A 4 70.79 -6.30 -34.78
C LEU A 4 71.13 -6.24 -33.29
N ILE A 5 72.34 -5.80 -32.96
CA ILE A 5 72.85 -5.68 -31.59
C ILE A 5 72.03 -4.68 -30.75
N PRO A 6 71.76 -3.44 -31.21
CA PRO A 6 70.95 -2.50 -30.41
C PRO A 6 69.50 -2.98 -30.23
N LEU A 7 68.93 -3.70 -31.19
CA LEU A 7 67.59 -4.30 -31.07
C LEU A 7 67.55 -5.40 -30.00
N VAL A 8 68.56 -6.27 -29.95
CA VAL A 8 68.65 -7.32 -28.91
C VAL A 8 68.84 -6.69 -27.53
N ILE A 9 69.71 -5.68 -27.40
CA ILE A 9 69.93 -4.97 -26.14
C ILE A 9 68.63 -4.28 -25.67
N ALA A 10 67.92 -3.59 -26.57
CA ALA A 10 66.64 -2.96 -26.24
C ALA A 10 65.57 -3.98 -25.83
N SER A 11 65.53 -5.14 -26.49
CA SER A 11 64.59 -6.24 -26.17
C SER A 11 64.84 -6.83 -24.79
N VAL A 12 66.12 -7.07 -24.45
CA VAL A 12 66.53 -7.57 -23.14
C VAL A 12 66.24 -6.53 -22.06
N ALA A 13 66.53 -5.24 -22.32
CA ALA A 13 66.20 -4.16 -21.38
C ALA A 13 64.69 -4.06 -21.12
N LEU A 14 63.85 -4.12 -22.15
CA LEU A 14 62.39 -4.13 -22.01
C LEU A 14 61.88 -5.35 -21.23
N ALA A 15 62.46 -6.53 -21.45
CA ALA A 15 62.13 -7.73 -20.70
C ALA A 15 62.51 -7.61 -19.22
N PHE A 16 63.68 -7.04 -18.92
CA PHE A 16 64.12 -6.79 -17.53
C PHE A 16 63.25 -5.75 -16.83
N PHE A 17 62.89 -4.65 -17.48
CA PHE A 17 61.98 -3.65 -16.94
C PHE A 17 60.56 -4.21 -16.73
N GLY A 18 60.04 -4.98 -17.69
CA GLY A 18 58.74 -5.64 -17.56
C GLY A 18 58.71 -6.68 -16.43
N LEU A 19 59.77 -7.46 -16.27
CA LEU A 19 59.90 -8.42 -15.17
C LEU A 19 60.02 -7.70 -13.81
N GLY A 20 60.78 -6.59 -13.75
CA GLY A 20 60.88 -5.74 -12.57
C GLY A 20 59.52 -5.17 -12.14
N ALA A 21 58.76 -4.61 -13.08
CA ALA A 21 57.41 -4.09 -12.81
C ALA A 21 56.44 -5.18 -12.34
N LEU A 22 56.51 -6.39 -12.91
CA LEU A 22 55.70 -7.53 -12.50
C LEU A 22 56.03 -8.01 -11.08
N LEU A 23 57.33 -8.04 -10.74
CA LEU A 23 57.79 -8.43 -9.41
C LEU A 23 57.44 -7.39 -8.35
N ASP A 24 57.51 -6.10 -8.69
CA ASP A 24 57.07 -5.02 -7.80
C ASP A 24 55.55 -5.02 -7.61
N ASP A 25 54.74 -5.26 -8.66
CA ASP A 25 53.29 -5.43 -8.49
C ASP A 25 52.97 -6.63 -7.59
N ARG A 26 53.68 -7.75 -7.75
CA ARG A 26 53.53 -8.92 -6.88
C ARG A 26 53.93 -8.64 -5.44
N ARG A 27 55.00 -7.88 -5.21
CA ARG A 27 55.44 -7.47 -3.86
C ARG A 27 54.47 -6.48 -3.23
N ALA A 28 53.96 -5.52 -4.00
CA ALA A 28 52.96 -4.56 -3.54
C ALA A 28 51.64 -5.27 -3.19
N ARG A 29 51.19 -6.24 -3.99
CA ARG A 29 50.04 -7.09 -3.66
C ARG A 29 50.27 -7.91 -2.40
N ARG A 30 51.46 -8.52 -2.24
CA ARG A 30 51.80 -9.25 -1.01
C ARG A 30 51.78 -8.35 0.22
N ARG A 31 52.37 -7.16 0.15
CA ARG A 31 52.34 -6.17 1.24
C ARG A 31 50.91 -5.75 1.58
N ARG A 32 50.05 -5.49 0.59
CA ARG A 32 48.63 -5.19 0.84
C ARG A 32 47.90 -6.35 1.51
N VAL A 33 48.15 -7.59 1.08
CA VAL A 33 47.56 -8.78 1.69
C VAL A 33 48.06 -8.96 3.13
N GLU A 34 49.36 -8.74 3.39
CA GLU A 34 49.94 -8.78 4.73
C GLU A 34 49.37 -7.67 5.63
N GLU A 35 49.26 -6.43 5.15
CA GLU A 35 48.62 -5.30 5.85
C GLU A 35 47.15 -5.60 6.16
N LEU A 36 46.41 -6.24 5.25
CA LEU A 36 45.01 -6.65 5.46
C LEU A 36 44.89 -7.85 6.41
N SER A 37 45.89 -8.73 6.47
CA SER A 37 45.90 -9.92 7.32
C SER A 37 46.25 -9.64 8.79
N GLY A 38 46.82 -8.47 9.09
CA GLY A 38 47.18 -8.04 10.44
C GLY A 38 46.05 -7.34 11.20
N VAL A 39 44.89 -7.13 10.57
CA VAL A 39 43.70 -6.60 11.23
C VAL A 39 42.92 -7.79 11.79
N GLU A 40 42.92 -7.95 13.12
CA GLU A 40 41.97 -8.85 13.77
C GLU A 40 40.56 -8.39 13.40
N ALA A 41 39.91 -9.14 12.52
CA ALA A 41 38.54 -8.87 12.13
C ALA A 41 37.67 -9.04 13.38
N GLU A 42 37.03 -7.96 13.84
CA GLU A 42 35.96 -8.06 14.82
C GLU A 42 34.96 -9.14 14.35
N PRO A 43 34.47 -10.00 15.25
CA PRO A 43 33.54 -11.04 14.87
C PRO A 43 32.33 -10.42 14.17
N LEU A 44 32.13 -10.78 12.90
CA LEU A 44 31.00 -10.33 12.09
C LEU A 44 29.70 -10.80 12.75
N VAL A 45 29.02 -9.89 13.44
CA VAL A 45 27.69 -10.13 14.00
C VAL A 45 26.70 -10.24 12.84
N PRO A 46 26.04 -11.39 12.63
CA PRO A 46 25.19 -11.61 11.47
C PRO A 46 23.92 -10.76 11.53
N LEU A 47 23.41 -10.36 10.37
CA LEU A 47 22.09 -9.76 10.23
C LEU A 47 21.01 -10.84 10.17
N LEU A 48 20.08 -10.79 11.13
CA LEU A 48 18.89 -11.64 11.20
C LEU A 48 17.70 -10.96 10.53
N HIS A 49 16.81 -11.76 9.95
CA HIS A 49 15.55 -11.26 9.38
C HIS A 49 14.46 -11.31 10.45
N SER A 50 13.74 -10.20 10.63
CA SER A 50 12.50 -10.16 11.40
C SER A 50 11.35 -9.94 10.43
N ILE A 51 10.36 -10.84 10.40
CA ILE A 51 9.21 -10.78 9.49
C ILE A 51 7.91 -10.68 10.30
N ASN A 52 7.20 -9.57 10.13
CA ASN A 52 5.90 -9.30 10.73
C ASN A 52 4.77 -9.80 9.83
N ASP A 53 4.03 -10.81 10.29
CA ASP A 53 2.98 -11.45 9.52
C ASP A 53 1.77 -10.55 9.24
N ASP A 54 1.41 -9.67 10.17
CA ASP A 54 0.29 -8.74 10.00
C ASP A 54 0.55 -7.70 8.90
N ARG A 55 1.80 -7.27 8.78
CA ARG A 55 2.23 -6.30 7.77
C ARG A 55 2.61 -6.96 6.46
N CYS A 56 2.98 -8.24 6.46
CA CYS A 56 3.39 -8.94 5.25
C CYS A 56 2.18 -9.15 4.34
N ILE A 57 2.17 -8.48 3.19
CA ILE A 57 1.08 -8.59 2.21
C ILE A 57 1.28 -9.71 1.19
N GLY A 58 2.33 -10.53 1.35
CA GLY A 58 2.60 -11.66 0.45
C GLY A 58 2.97 -11.27 -0.99
N CYS A 59 3.43 -10.04 -1.21
CA CYS A 59 3.71 -9.52 -2.56
C CYS A 59 4.99 -10.06 -3.24
N GLU A 60 5.69 -11.00 -2.59
CA GLU A 60 6.94 -11.64 -3.07
C GLU A 60 8.12 -10.71 -3.41
N ALA A 61 7.99 -9.39 -3.26
CA ALA A 61 9.03 -8.43 -3.60
C ALA A 61 10.40 -8.70 -2.95
N CYS A 62 10.42 -9.23 -1.72
CA CYS A 62 11.66 -9.62 -1.05
C CYS A 62 12.22 -10.98 -1.48
N VAL A 63 11.37 -11.90 -1.96
CA VAL A 63 11.76 -13.18 -2.56
C VAL A 63 12.44 -12.91 -3.90
N ASP A 64 11.80 -12.11 -4.76
CA ASP A 64 12.27 -11.76 -6.10
C ASP A 64 13.64 -11.08 -6.14
N VAL A 65 13.98 -10.29 -5.12
CA VAL A 65 15.26 -9.57 -5.04
C VAL A 65 16.35 -10.35 -4.31
N CYS A 66 16.06 -11.55 -3.78
CA CYS A 66 17.03 -12.30 -3.00
C CYS A 66 18.03 -13.01 -3.95
N PRO A 67 19.31 -12.60 -4.00
CA PRO A 67 20.26 -13.15 -4.98
C PRO A 67 20.66 -14.60 -4.68
N THR A 68 20.42 -15.07 -3.46
CA THR A 68 20.72 -16.42 -2.99
C THR A 68 19.46 -17.19 -2.58
N GLU A 69 18.28 -16.69 -2.95
CA GLU A 69 17.00 -17.37 -2.74
C GLU A 69 16.81 -17.83 -1.28
N VAL A 70 17.10 -16.97 -0.30
CA VAL A 70 16.99 -17.30 1.14
C VAL A 70 15.54 -17.33 1.64
N LEU A 71 14.67 -16.62 0.93
CA LEU A 71 13.29 -16.37 1.31
C LEU A 71 12.33 -17.15 0.42
N ASP A 72 11.33 -17.78 1.02
CA ASP A 72 10.24 -18.45 0.29
C ASP A 72 8.88 -17.89 0.76
N LEU A 73 7.86 -18.07 -0.08
CA LEU A 73 6.48 -17.75 0.27
C LEU A 73 5.78 -19.00 0.82
N VAL A 74 5.41 -18.96 2.11
CA VAL A 74 4.70 -20.05 2.80
C VAL A 74 3.42 -19.48 3.41
N ASP A 75 2.26 -20.06 3.08
CA ASP A 75 0.94 -19.53 3.45
C ASP A 75 0.80 -18.05 3.10
N HIS A 76 1.43 -17.66 1.98
CA HIS A 76 1.50 -16.30 1.48
C HIS A 76 2.09 -15.25 2.43
N LYS A 77 2.87 -15.73 3.38
CA LYS A 77 3.77 -14.92 4.19
C LYS A 77 5.19 -15.31 3.83
N VAL A 78 6.08 -14.34 3.84
CA VAL A 78 7.49 -14.61 3.54
C VAL A 78 8.11 -15.28 4.75
N ARG A 79 8.93 -16.29 4.50
CA ARG A 79 9.70 -17.03 5.51
C ARG A 79 11.16 -17.10 5.10
N VAL A 80 12.04 -17.16 6.09
CA VAL A 80 13.46 -17.47 5.87
C VAL A 80 13.58 -18.98 5.76
N ALA A 81 13.78 -19.48 4.55
CA ALA A 81 13.90 -20.91 4.28
C ALA A 81 15.35 -21.40 4.43
N ARG A 82 16.33 -20.58 4.02
CA ARG A 82 17.74 -20.97 3.88
C ARG A 82 18.70 -19.91 4.44
N PHE A 83 18.64 -19.63 5.75
CA PHE A 83 19.43 -18.53 6.35
C PHE A 83 20.94 -18.66 6.12
N SER A 84 21.47 -19.89 6.05
CA SER A 84 22.90 -20.17 5.79
C SER A 84 23.42 -19.57 4.49
N ASP A 85 22.53 -19.35 3.52
CA ASP A 85 22.87 -18.90 2.18
C ASP A 85 22.79 -17.36 2.09
N CYS A 86 22.45 -16.69 3.19
CA CYS A 86 22.31 -15.24 3.26
C CYS A 86 23.65 -14.53 3.17
N VAL A 87 23.80 -13.72 2.12
CA VAL A 87 24.96 -12.82 1.91
C VAL A 87 24.81 -11.46 2.60
N GLN A 88 23.77 -11.27 3.42
CA GLN A 88 23.54 -10.08 4.25
C GLN A 88 23.50 -8.75 3.47
N CYS A 89 23.00 -8.77 2.22
CA CYS A 89 22.96 -7.61 1.33
C CYS A 89 21.80 -6.63 1.58
N GLU A 90 20.88 -6.93 2.51
CA GLU A 90 19.71 -6.12 2.88
C GLU A 90 18.70 -5.81 1.76
N GLN A 91 18.84 -6.39 0.57
CA GLN A 91 17.95 -6.14 -0.56
C GLN A 91 16.49 -6.51 -0.23
N CYS A 92 16.29 -7.62 0.46
CA CYS A 92 14.97 -8.07 0.90
C CYS A 92 14.27 -7.07 1.85
N ALA A 93 15.00 -6.51 2.82
CA ALA A 93 14.47 -5.53 3.78
C ALA A 93 14.14 -4.22 3.08
N ASN A 94 15.00 -3.80 2.16
CA ASN A 94 14.79 -2.59 1.37
C ASN A 94 13.62 -2.72 0.39
N ALA A 95 13.38 -3.93 -0.13
CA ALA A 95 12.29 -4.19 -1.06
C ALA A 95 10.91 -4.28 -0.41
N CYS A 96 10.85 -4.59 0.89
CA CYS A 96 9.57 -4.79 1.57
C CYS A 96 8.73 -3.49 1.63
N PRO A 97 7.60 -3.39 0.91
CA PRO A 97 6.86 -2.14 0.76
C PRO A 97 6.16 -1.70 2.05
N THR A 98 5.80 -2.66 2.90
CA THR A 98 5.10 -2.45 4.18
C THR A 98 6.04 -2.45 5.38
N MET A 99 7.36 -2.57 5.15
CA MET A 99 8.35 -2.79 6.21
C MET A 99 7.97 -3.98 7.11
N ALA A 100 7.33 -5.00 6.53
CA ALA A 100 7.05 -6.26 7.21
C ALA A 100 8.31 -7.09 7.40
N LEU A 101 9.33 -6.90 6.57
CA LEU A 101 10.64 -7.53 6.73
C LEU A 101 11.66 -6.44 7.04
N VAL A 102 12.36 -6.61 8.16
CA VAL A 102 13.54 -5.79 8.52
C VAL A 102 14.71 -6.70 8.84
N MET A 103 15.93 -6.22 8.63
CA MET A 103 17.15 -6.88 9.06
C MET A 103 17.75 -6.14 10.26
N TYR A 104 18.31 -6.88 11.20
CA TYR A 104 18.91 -6.35 12.43
C TYR A 104 20.09 -7.22 12.85
N ARG A 105 21.06 -6.64 13.58
CA ARG A 105 22.24 -7.39 14.04
C ARG A 105 21.83 -8.37 15.15
N GLU A 106 22.35 -9.57 15.10
CA GLU A 106 22.21 -10.54 16.18
C GLU A 106 22.64 -9.93 17.53
N GLY A 107 21.87 -10.20 18.59
CA GLY A 107 22.06 -9.57 19.90
C GLY A 107 21.47 -8.17 20.05
N THR A 108 20.98 -7.54 18.97
CA THR A 108 20.19 -6.30 19.06
C THR A 108 18.69 -6.57 18.87
N THR A 109 17.86 -5.56 19.14
CA THR A 109 16.43 -5.62 18.83
C THR A 109 16.15 -4.98 17.48
N PRO A 110 15.25 -5.56 16.67
CA PRO A 110 14.76 -4.88 15.48
C PRO A 110 14.08 -3.56 15.86
N ARG A 111 14.01 -2.63 14.90
CA ARG A 111 13.32 -1.35 15.08
C ARG A 111 11.90 -1.56 15.61
N MET A 112 11.59 -0.89 16.72
CA MET A 112 10.26 -0.90 17.33
C MET A 112 9.23 -0.24 16.41
N LEU A 113 7.98 -0.68 16.52
CA LEU A 113 6.85 -0.17 15.78
C LEU A 113 6.03 0.74 16.67
N THR A 114 5.89 2.00 16.25
CA THR A 114 4.86 2.89 16.78
C THR A 114 3.51 2.47 16.20
N VAL A 115 2.61 1.97 17.05
CA VAL A 115 1.28 1.49 16.66
C VAL A 115 0.23 2.03 17.63
N PRO A 116 -1.06 2.16 17.23
CA PRO A 116 -2.11 2.46 18.19
C PRO A 116 -2.18 1.37 19.25
N GLU A 117 -2.43 1.77 20.50
CA GLU A 117 -2.67 0.85 21.60
C GLU A 117 -4.08 0.27 21.49
N LEU A 118 -4.15 -1.01 21.13
CA LEU A 118 -5.41 -1.74 20.91
C LEU A 118 -5.41 -3.05 21.72
N ASP A 119 -6.59 -3.45 22.20
CA ASP A 119 -6.83 -4.81 22.68
C ASP A 119 -7.05 -5.80 21.51
N ASP A 120 -7.25 -7.08 21.83
CA ASP A 120 -7.49 -8.15 20.86
C ASP A 120 -8.83 -8.01 20.09
N ARG A 121 -9.70 -7.12 20.54
CA ARG A 121 -10.98 -6.73 19.92
C ARG A 121 -10.89 -5.41 19.16
N PHE A 122 -9.68 -4.86 19.02
CA PHE A 122 -9.41 -3.57 18.35
C PHE A 122 -10.03 -2.36 19.06
N GLN A 123 -10.32 -2.50 20.36
CA GLN A 123 -10.75 -1.40 21.21
C GLN A 123 -9.54 -0.58 21.64
N THR A 124 -9.68 0.74 21.68
CA THR A 124 -8.64 1.64 22.16
C THR A 124 -8.59 1.64 23.69
N GLY A 125 -7.68 2.42 24.28
CA GLY A 125 -7.69 2.69 25.71
C GLY A 125 -8.97 3.38 26.23
N VAL A 126 -9.89 3.81 25.36
CA VAL A 126 -11.19 4.36 25.72
C VAL A 126 -12.28 3.29 25.53
N PRO A 127 -12.94 2.82 26.60
CA PRO A 127 -13.95 1.76 26.48
C PRO A 127 -15.10 2.15 25.54
N GLY A 128 -15.48 1.27 24.62
CA GLY A 128 -16.50 1.49 23.59
C GLY A 128 -16.00 2.24 22.35
N GLN A 129 -14.73 2.66 22.30
CA GLN A 129 -14.10 3.24 21.11
C GLN A 129 -13.22 2.18 20.44
N PHE A 130 -13.43 1.96 19.15
CA PHE A 130 -12.70 0.98 18.36
C PHE A 130 -11.96 1.65 17.21
N LEU A 131 -10.85 1.05 16.77
CA LEU A 131 -10.05 1.56 15.64
C LEU A 131 -9.78 0.41 14.66
N ILE A 132 -10.19 0.59 13.40
CA ILE A 132 -10.14 -0.46 12.38
C ILE A 132 -9.57 0.01 11.04
N GLY A 133 -9.25 -0.96 10.19
CA GLY A 133 -8.71 -0.75 8.85
C GLY A 133 -7.20 -0.50 8.84
N GLU A 134 -6.74 0.24 7.84
CA GLU A 134 -5.31 0.46 7.59
C GLU A 134 -4.58 1.14 8.76
N VAL A 135 -5.25 2.08 9.45
CA VAL A 135 -4.73 2.77 10.64
C VAL A 135 -4.46 1.78 11.79
N ALA A 136 -5.26 0.72 11.90
CA ALA A 136 -5.10 -0.34 12.90
C ALA A 136 -4.06 -1.41 12.48
N GLY A 137 -3.28 -1.15 11.43
CA GLY A 137 -2.27 -2.09 10.93
C GLY A 137 -2.84 -3.23 10.09
N LYS A 138 -4.07 -3.11 9.57
CA LYS A 138 -4.67 -4.04 8.61
C LYS A 138 -4.75 -3.39 7.22
N PRO A 139 -3.63 -3.33 6.47
CA PRO A 139 -3.67 -2.87 5.10
C PRO A 139 -4.47 -3.84 4.22
N LEU A 140 -4.82 -3.39 3.01
CA LEU A 140 -5.64 -4.08 2.02
C LEU A 140 -7.15 -4.04 2.28
N VAL A 141 -7.90 -3.85 1.20
CA VAL A 141 -9.36 -3.65 1.21
C VAL A 141 -10.10 -4.85 1.81
N LYS A 142 -9.68 -6.08 1.48
CA LYS A 142 -10.31 -7.30 1.99
C LYS A 142 -10.14 -7.46 3.50
N ASN A 143 -8.93 -7.25 4.00
CA ASN A 143 -8.64 -7.32 5.43
C ASN A 143 -9.42 -6.25 6.20
N ALA A 144 -9.43 -5.03 5.69
CA ALA A 144 -10.20 -3.92 6.24
C ALA A 144 -11.70 -4.27 6.32
N ALA A 145 -12.27 -4.84 5.27
CA ALA A 145 -13.67 -5.25 5.25
C ALA A 145 -13.97 -6.37 6.25
N ASN A 146 -13.13 -7.43 6.32
CA ASN A 146 -13.28 -8.50 7.32
C ASN A 146 -13.23 -7.95 8.75
N LEU A 147 -12.26 -7.07 9.04
CA LEU A 147 -12.12 -6.45 10.35
C LEU A 147 -13.35 -5.61 10.74
N GLY A 148 -13.94 -4.89 9.78
CA GLY A 148 -15.19 -4.15 10.00
C GLY A 148 -16.34 -5.05 10.48
N ARG A 149 -16.47 -6.26 9.91
CA ARG A 149 -17.44 -7.25 10.40
C ARG A 149 -17.07 -7.71 11.81
N ALA A 150 -15.83 -8.14 12.03
CA ALA A 150 -15.41 -8.73 13.31
C ALA A 150 -15.68 -7.83 14.52
N VAL A 151 -15.36 -6.53 14.40
CA VAL A 151 -15.54 -5.57 15.49
C VAL A 151 -17.02 -5.35 15.79
N ILE A 152 -17.87 -5.22 14.77
CA ILE A 152 -19.32 -5.07 15.01
C ILE A 152 -19.93 -6.33 15.60
N GLU A 153 -19.46 -7.52 15.21
CA GLU A 153 -19.91 -8.78 15.83
C GLU A 153 -19.58 -8.84 17.33
N HIS A 154 -18.42 -8.29 17.73
CA HIS A 154 -18.08 -8.11 19.14
C HIS A 154 -19.00 -7.11 19.83
N ILE A 155 -19.19 -5.93 19.23
CA ILE A 155 -20.07 -4.89 19.76
C ILE A 155 -21.49 -5.42 19.92
N ALA A 156 -22.03 -6.15 18.94
CA ALA A 156 -23.39 -6.70 18.99
C ALA A 156 -23.60 -7.63 20.19
N ARG A 157 -22.58 -8.42 20.57
CA ARG A 157 -22.62 -9.28 21.77
C ARG A 157 -22.63 -8.45 23.05
N ASP A 158 -21.72 -7.50 23.15
CA ASP A 158 -21.57 -6.64 24.33
C ASP A 158 -22.85 -5.80 24.55
N LEU A 159 -23.42 -5.27 23.47
CA LEU A 159 -24.66 -4.48 23.53
C LEU A 159 -25.90 -5.34 23.74
N GLY A 160 -25.94 -6.56 23.21
CA GLY A 160 -27.06 -7.49 23.42
C GLY A 160 -27.22 -7.96 24.87
N ALA A 161 -26.14 -7.93 25.65
CA ALA A 161 -26.17 -8.19 27.09
C ALA A 161 -26.53 -6.97 27.96
N ALA A 162 -26.60 -5.79 27.35
CA ALA A 162 -26.76 -4.52 28.05
C ALA A 162 -28.17 -3.91 27.82
N PRO A 163 -28.60 -2.97 28.68
CA PRO A 163 -29.87 -2.27 28.48
C PRO A 163 -29.93 -1.56 27.11
N PRO A 164 -31.13 -1.43 26.51
CA PRO A 164 -31.31 -0.72 25.25
C PRO A 164 -30.85 0.74 25.37
N ALA A 165 -30.43 1.31 24.24
CA ALA A 165 -29.99 2.70 24.19
C ALA A 165 -31.12 3.65 24.62
N GLY A 166 -30.76 4.73 25.33
CA GLY A 166 -31.69 5.82 25.61
C GLY A 166 -32.17 6.50 24.34
N ALA A 167 -33.31 7.19 24.40
CA ALA A 167 -33.86 7.91 23.25
C ALA A 167 -32.84 8.88 22.64
N GLY A 168 -32.67 8.85 21.32
CA GLY A 168 -31.73 9.70 20.59
C GLY A 168 -30.25 9.29 20.72
N VAL A 169 -29.96 8.12 21.30
CA VAL A 169 -28.61 7.54 21.36
C VAL A 169 -28.53 6.35 20.41
N LEU A 170 -27.56 6.38 19.50
CA LEU A 170 -27.28 5.27 18.59
C LEU A 170 -26.49 4.17 19.31
N ASP A 171 -26.57 2.94 18.82
CA ASP A 171 -25.70 1.86 19.28
C ASP A 171 -24.27 2.08 18.80
N VAL A 172 -24.12 2.46 17.52
CA VAL A 172 -22.82 2.60 16.87
C VAL A 172 -22.78 3.85 15.98
N VAL A 173 -21.72 4.65 16.11
CA VAL A 173 -21.33 5.61 15.06
C VAL A 173 -20.05 5.13 14.40
N VAL A 174 -20.06 5.01 13.08
CA VAL A 174 -18.88 4.61 12.29
C VAL A 174 -18.30 5.85 11.61
N VAL A 175 -17.01 6.12 11.81
CA VAL A 175 -16.30 7.27 11.27
C VAL A 175 -15.44 6.85 10.08
N GLY A 176 -15.90 7.18 8.87
CA GLY A 176 -15.28 6.84 7.59
C GLY A 176 -16.06 5.76 6.84
N SER A 177 -16.25 5.94 5.54
CA SER A 177 -16.92 4.98 4.64
C SER A 177 -15.95 4.21 3.73
N GLY A 178 -14.69 4.04 4.17
CA GLY A 178 -13.79 3.08 3.54
C GLY A 178 -14.32 1.64 3.65
N PRO A 179 -13.62 0.65 3.09
CA PRO A 179 -14.06 -0.75 3.11
C PRO A 179 -14.36 -1.28 4.51
N ALA A 180 -13.55 -0.90 5.51
CA ALA A 180 -13.79 -1.23 6.91
C ALA A 180 -15.08 -0.62 7.45
N GLY A 181 -15.33 0.66 7.17
CA GLY A 181 -16.50 1.38 7.67
C GLY A 181 -17.80 0.97 6.98
N LEU A 182 -17.78 0.74 5.66
CA LEU A 182 -18.93 0.17 4.95
C LEU A 182 -19.27 -1.22 5.48
N SER A 183 -18.27 -2.09 5.64
CA SER A 183 -18.47 -3.43 6.21
C SER A 183 -19.04 -3.36 7.63
N ALA A 184 -18.53 -2.45 8.47
CA ALA A 184 -19.07 -2.22 9.81
C ALA A 184 -20.54 -1.78 9.75
N GLY A 185 -20.87 -0.75 8.95
CA GLY A 185 -22.25 -0.28 8.79
C GLY A 185 -23.21 -1.37 8.30
N LEU A 186 -22.80 -2.16 7.30
CA LEU A 186 -23.58 -3.30 6.79
C LEU A 186 -23.79 -4.36 7.88
N THR A 187 -22.76 -4.64 8.68
CA THR A 187 -22.85 -5.59 9.79
C THR A 187 -23.78 -5.07 10.89
N CYS A 188 -23.78 -3.77 11.19
CA CYS A 188 -24.70 -3.15 12.15
C CYS A 188 -26.16 -3.40 11.74
N LEU A 189 -26.50 -3.14 10.46
CA LEU A 189 -27.84 -3.40 9.94
C LEU A 189 -28.22 -4.87 10.04
N ARG A 190 -27.31 -5.79 9.70
CA ARG A 190 -27.54 -7.24 9.80
C ARG A 190 -27.78 -7.71 11.23
N ARG A 191 -27.27 -6.97 12.22
CA ARG A 191 -27.46 -7.24 13.66
C ARG A 191 -28.59 -6.41 14.28
N GLY A 192 -29.30 -5.59 13.50
CA GLY A 192 -30.38 -4.75 13.99
C GLY A 192 -29.92 -3.61 14.90
N LEU A 193 -28.63 -3.24 14.84
CA LEU A 193 -28.08 -2.14 15.64
C LEU A 193 -28.40 -0.80 14.98
N SER A 194 -28.78 0.19 15.79
CA SER A 194 -28.94 1.56 15.33
C SER A 194 -27.57 2.17 15.00
N CYS A 195 -27.35 2.53 13.74
CA CYS A 195 -26.04 2.92 13.24
C CYS A 195 -26.10 4.05 12.22
N VAL A 196 -25.08 4.91 12.22
CA VAL A 196 -24.80 5.85 11.14
C VAL A 196 -23.33 5.78 10.73
N VAL A 197 -23.07 5.80 9.43
CA VAL A 197 -21.73 5.94 8.86
C VAL A 197 -21.51 7.39 8.45
N LEU A 198 -20.45 8.02 8.94
CA LEU A 198 -20.11 9.42 8.67
C LEU A 198 -18.90 9.46 7.73
N GLU A 199 -19.04 10.13 6.59
CA GLU A 199 -17.99 10.23 5.56
C GLU A 199 -17.70 11.69 5.24
N LYS A 200 -16.42 12.05 5.30
CA LYS A 200 -15.93 13.40 5.03
C LYS A 200 -16.17 13.81 3.57
N GLU A 201 -16.01 12.88 2.63
CA GLU A 201 -16.12 13.13 1.20
C GLU A 201 -17.56 12.99 0.70
N HIS A 202 -17.85 13.50 -0.50
CA HIS A 202 -19.18 13.37 -1.12
C HIS A 202 -19.41 12.04 -1.86
N VAL A 203 -18.51 11.07 -1.68
CA VAL A 203 -18.55 9.74 -2.31
C VAL A 203 -18.21 8.66 -1.28
N ILE A 204 -18.81 7.48 -1.43
CA ILE A 204 -18.45 6.34 -0.58
C ILE A 204 -17.03 5.86 -0.91
N SER A 205 -16.34 5.31 0.08
CA SER A 205 -15.04 4.66 -0.07
C SER A 205 -14.06 5.48 -0.91
N SER A 206 -13.92 6.77 -0.58
CA SER A 206 -13.09 7.74 -1.30
C SER A 206 -11.68 7.24 -1.62
N THR A 207 -11.12 6.36 -0.77
CA THR A 207 -9.83 5.71 -0.99
C THR A 207 -9.77 4.91 -2.29
N VAL A 208 -10.83 4.15 -2.60
CA VAL A 208 -10.92 3.28 -3.79
C VAL A 208 -11.57 4.03 -4.94
N SER A 209 -12.59 4.84 -4.68
CA SER A 209 -13.30 5.63 -5.71
C SER A 209 -12.38 6.61 -6.44
N ARG A 210 -11.35 7.12 -5.75
CA ARG A 210 -10.30 8.01 -6.29
C ARG A 210 -9.04 7.27 -6.79
N TYR A 211 -9.13 5.96 -7.02
CA TYR A 211 -8.12 5.31 -7.86
C TYR A 211 -8.24 5.83 -9.32
N PRO A 212 -7.15 5.81 -10.10
CA PRO A 212 -7.20 6.17 -11.50
C PRO A 212 -8.30 5.39 -12.24
N LYS A 213 -8.99 6.06 -13.15
CA LYS A 213 -10.03 5.47 -13.99
C LYS A 213 -9.51 4.25 -14.75
N GLY A 214 -10.30 3.18 -14.76
CA GLY A 214 -9.93 1.91 -15.40
C GLY A 214 -8.83 1.11 -14.67
N LYS A 215 -8.38 1.53 -13.48
CA LYS A 215 -7.45 0.74 -12.68
C LYS A 215 -8.07 -0.63 -12.36
N HIS A 216 -7.31 -1.69 -12.63
CA HIS A 216 -7.67 -3.03 -12.18
C HIS A 216 -7.40 -3.17 -10.68
N PHE A 217 -8.42 -3.58 -9.95
CA PHE A 217 -8.38 -3.90 -8.54
C PHE A 217 -8.24 -5.41 -8.37
N MET A 218 -7.28 -5.82 -7.55
CA MET A 218 -7.07 -7.21 -7.15
C MET A 218 -7.45 -7.36 -5.67
N ALA A 219 -8.27 -8.36 -5.37
CA ALA A 219 -8.71 -8.70 -4.02
C ALA A 219 -7.61 -9.44 -3.24
N GLU A 220 -6.52 -8.75 -2.94
CA GLU A 220 -5.45 -9.24 -2.08
C GLU A 220 -5.84 -9.21 -0.58
N PRO A 221 -5.30 -10.11 0.26
CA PRO A 221 -4.46 -11.25 -0.12
C PRO A 221 -5.34 -12.36 -0.72
N CYS A 222 -4.87 -13.07 -1.75
CA CYS A 222 -5.61 -14.15 -2.45
C CYS A 222 -5.97 -15.39 -1.58
N THR A 223 -5.53 -15.35 -0.33
CA THR A 223 -5.19 -16.44 0.58
C THR A 223 -6.13 -16.42 1.77
N SER A 224 -6.70 -15.24 2.01
CA SER A 224 -7.77 -15.01 2.94
C SER A 224 -9.07 -14.89 2.16
N GLU A 225 -10.10 -15.51 2.72
CA GLU A 225 -11.45 -15.37 2.24
C GLU A 225 -12.00 -14.00 2.64
N ASN A 226 -12.83 -13.42 1.77
CA ASN A 226 -13.65 -12.30 2.18
C ASN A 226 -14.86 -12.87 2.92
N VAL A 227 -14.90 -12.71 4.24
CA VAL A 227 -16.02 -13.13 5.09
C VAL A 227 -16.82 -11.92 5.56
N SER A 228 -16.67 -10.75 4.93
CA SER A 228 -17.46 -9.56 5.27
C SER A 228 -18.79 -9.52 4.51
N PHE A 229 -19.69 -8.62 4.93
CA PHE A 229 -20.92 -8.31 4.19
C PHE A 229 -20.70 -7.23 3.11
N LEU A 230 -19.45 -6.89 2.79
CA LEU A 230 -19.08 -6.02 1.69
C LEU A 230 -18.42 -6.88 0.60
N PRO A 231 -18.89 -6.88 -0.65
CA PRO A 231 -18.33 -7.76 -1.67
C PRO A 231 -16.96 -7.23 -2.12
N VAL A 232 -15.93 -8.07 -2.12
CA VAL A 232 -14.56 -7.70 -2.51
C VAL A 232 -14.03 -8.79 -3.43
N PHE A 233 -13.79 -8.43 -4.69
CA PHE A 233 -13.44 -9.34 -5.78
C PHE A 233 -12.55 -8.61 -6.80
N ASP A 234 -11.89 -9.37 -7.68
CA ASP A 234 -11.06 -8.84 -8.76
C ASP A 234 -11.97 -8.19 -9.82
N ALA A 235 -11.73 -6.92 -10.13
CA ALA A 235 -12.55 -6.16 -11.08
C ALA A 235 -11.86 -4.84 -11.47
N SER A 236 -12.44 -4.09 -12.40
CA SER A 236 -12.11 -2.66 -12.50
C SER A 236 -12.55 -1.91 -11.23
N LYS A 237 -11.90 -0.77 -10.95
CA LYS A 237 -12.32 0.17 -9.91
C LYS A 237 -13.81 0.48 -10.01
N GLU A 238 -14.29 0.79 -11.21
CA GLU A 238 -15.66 1.22 -11.48
C GLU A 238 -16.68 0.12 -11.15
N GLU A 239 -16.41 -1.12 -11.55
CA GLU A 239 -17.27 -2.27 -11.23
C GLU A 239 -17.35 -2.53 -9.73
N LEU A 240 -16.22 -2.45 -9.03
CA LEU A 240 -16.18 -2.66 -7.58
C LEU A 240 -16.95 -1.56 -6.83
N VAL A 241 -16.73 -0.29 -7.18
CA VAL A 241 -17.43 0.84 -6.57
C VAL A 241 -18.93 0.77 -6.88
N ALA A 242 -19.32 0.48 -8.12
CA ALA A 242 -20.73 0.32 -8.49
C ALA A 242 -21.41 -0.83 -7.73
N ALA A 243 -20.69 -1.93 -7.47
CA ALA A 243 -21.19 -3.01 -6.63
C ALA A 243 -21.46 -2.55 -5.18
N TRP A 244 -20.54 -1.77 -4.60
CA TRP A 244 -20.72 -1.22 -3.26
C TRP A 244 -21.87 -0.21 -3.20
N GLU A 245 -21.98 0.68 -4.17
CA GLU A 245 -23.10 1.63 -4.27
C GLU A 245 -24.44 0.91 -4.35
N ARG A 246 -24.53 -0.16 -5.15
CA ARG A 246 -25.74 -0.98 -5.27
C ARG A 246 -26.10 -1.66 -3.96
N VAL A 247 -25.12 -2.20 -3.23
CA VAL A 247 -25.33 -2.79 -1.91
C VAL A 247 -25.82 -1.74 -0.92
N VAL A 248 -25.10 -0.62 -0.80
CA VAL A 248 -25.42 0.50 0.11
C VAL A 248 -26.81 1.04 -0.13
N ALA A 249 -27.18 1.28 -1.40
CA ALA A 249 -28.50 1.76 -1.78
C ALA A 249 -29.59 0.71 -1.54
N GLY A 250 -29.33 -0.55 -1.90
CA GLY A 250 -30.30 -1.65 -1.77
C GLY A 250 -30.67 -1.95 -0.33
N VAL A 251 -29.72 -1.88 0.60
CA VAL A 251 -29.99 -2.04 2.05
C VAL A 251 -30.35 -0.72 2.75
N LYS A 252 -30.34 0.41 2.03
CA LYS A 252 -30.55 1.76 2.55
C LYS A 252 -29.65 2.06 3.76
N LEU A 253 -28.36 1.80 3.61
CA LEU A 253 -27.38 2.03 4.67
C LEU A 253 -27.42 3.50 5.14
N PRO A 254 -27.60 3.79 6.45
CA PRO A 254 -27.57 5.16 6.94
C PRO A 254 -26.16 5.73 6.84
N ILE A 255 -25.89 6.46 5.77
CA ILE A 255 -24.61 7.12 5.51
C ILE A 255 -24.81 8.62 5.31
N LYS A 256 -23.94 9.43 5.92
CA LYS A 256 -23.88 10.88 5.75
C LYS A 256 -22.59 11.24 5.04
N LEU A 257 -22.71 11.69 3.80
CA LEU A 257 -21.60 12.12 2.95
C LEU A 257 -21.36 13.62 3.11
N GLY A 258 -20.12 14.08 2.91
CA GLY A 258 -19.75 15.49 3.08
C GLY A 258 -19.72 15.96 4.54
N GLU A 259 -19.65 15.03 5.49
CA GLU A 259 -19.77 15.29 6.92
C GLU A 259 -18.51 14.82 7.67
N ALA A 260 -17.61 15.76 7.93
CA ALA A 260 -16.33 15.48 8.55
C ALA A 260 -16.49 15.38 10.08
N VAL A 261 -15.98 14.31 10.70
CA VAL A 261 -15.94 14.21 12.16
C VAL A 261 -14.79 15.06 12.70
N GLU A 262 -15.12 16.01 13.57
CA GLU A 262 -14.15 16.89 14.23
C GLU A 262 -13.64 16.26 15.52
N THR A 263 -14.57 15.80 16.37
CA THR A 263 -14.24 15.27 17.70
C THR A 263 -15.12 14.09 18.09
N VAL A 264 -14.54 13.20 18.88
CA VAL A 264 -15.15 12.04 19.50
C VAL A 264 -14.76 12.07 20.97
N LYS A 265 -15.72 12.37 21.84
CA LYS A 265 -15.50 12.47 23.29
C LYS A 265 -16.50 11.60 24.03
N LYS A 266 -16.02 10.89 25.05
CA LYS A 266 -16.88 10.13 25.94
C LYS A 266 -17.40 11.08 27.02
N GLY A 267 -18.72 11.22 27.12
CA GLY A 267 -19.37 12.01 28.17
C GLY A 267 -19.34 11.30 29.52
N ASP A 268 -19.66 12.05 30.57
CA ASP A 268 -19.69 11.55 31.95
C ASP A 268 -20.79 10.49 32.17
N ASP A 269 -21.81 10.50 31.32
CA ASP A 269 -22.88 9.50 31.25
C ASP A 269 -22.45 8.19 30.56
N GLY A 270 -21.19 8.09 30.14
CA GLY A 270 -20.64 6.92 29.47
C GLY A 270 -21.00 6.82 27.99
N VAL A 271 -21.71 7.80 27.42
CA VAL A 271 -22.11 7.86 26.01
C VAL A 271 -21.13 8.74 25.24
N PHE A 272 -20.80 8.37 24.01
CA PHE A 272 -19.99 9.20 23.13
C PHE A 272 -20.79 10.35 22.54
N VAL A 273 -20.17 11.52 22.51
CA VAL A 273 -20.59 12.68 21.72
C VAL A 273 -19.64 12.80 20.53
N VAL A 274 -20.18 12.62 19.34
CA VAL A 274 -19.45 12.71 18.07
C VAL A 274 -19.87 14.00 17.39
N LYS A 275 -18.97 14.99 17.37
CA LYS A 275 -19.21 16.27 16.71
C LYS A 275 -18.67 16.25 15.30
N THR A 276 -19.47 16.71 14.35
CA THR A 276 -19.09 16.84 12.94
C THR A 276 -19.17 18.29 12.49
N THR A 277 -18.81 18.54 11.23
CA THR A 277 -19.00 19.83 10.56
C THR A 277 -20.47 20.21 10.35
N VAL A 278 -21.41 19.29 10.54
CA VAL A 278 -22.84 19.49 10.24
C VAL A 278 -23.73 19.30 11.48
N ALA A 279 -23.44 18.29 12.30
CA ALA A 279 -24.31 17.85 13.37
C ALA A 279 -23.53 17.29 14.57
N THR A 280 -24.26 16.85 15.59
CA THR A 280 -23.71 16.12 16.73
C THR A 280 -24.52 14.86 16.94
N TYR A 281 -23.83 13.72 17.07
CA TYR A 281 -24.43 12.42 17.33
C TYR A 281 -24.07 11.95 18.71
N ARG A 282 -24.99 11.18 19.31
CA ARG A 282 -24.75 10.48 20.56
C ARG A 282 -24.76 8.98 20.31
N ALA A 283 -23.77 8.26 20.81
CA ALA A 283 -23.66 6.82 20.56
C ALA A 283 -23.05 6.06 21.74
N ARG A 284 -23.49 4.82 21.95
CA ARG A 284 -22.91 3.94 22.97
C ARG A 284 -21.49 3.49 22.62
N THR A 285 -21.26 3.25 21.33
CA THR A 285 -19.95 2.88 20.80
C THR A 285 -19.60 3.69 19.56
N VAL A 286 -18.29 3.85 19.31
CA VAL A 286 -17.77 4.54 18.13
C VAL A 286 -16.69 3.68 17.48
N VAL A 287 -16.76 3.54 16.16
CA VAL A 287 -15.77 2.82 15.35
C VAL A 287 -15.06 3.81 14.45
N LEU A 288 -13.75 3.98 14.68
CA LEU A 288 -12.87 4.84 13.88
C LEU A 288 -12.32 4.03 12.69
N ALA A 289 -12.75 4.36 11.48
CA ALA A 289 -12.41 3.68 10.23
C ALA A 289 -11.88 4.69 9.18
N THR A 290 -11.02 5.62 9.61
CA THR A 290 -10.63 6.83 8.86
C THR A 290 -9.63 6.59 7.71
N GLY A 291 -8.94 5.45 7.68
CA GLY A 291 -7.91 5.14 6.67
C GLY A 291 -6.71 6.10 6.70
N LEU A 292 -5.81 5.99 5.71
CA LEU A 292 -4.61 6.83 5.62
C LEU A 292 -4.69 7.91 4.51
N ARG A 293 -5.49 7.70 3.47
CA ARG A 293 -5.48 8.56 2.27
C ARG A 293 -5.94 10.01 2.48
N GLY A 294 -6.64 10.31 3.58
CA GLY A 294 -7.13 11.65 3.87
C GLY A 294 -6.05 12.72 4.08
N LYS A 295 -4.77 12.31 4.23
CA LYS A 295 -3.61 13.19 4.44
C LYS A 295 -2.43 12.78 3.54
N PRO A 296 -2.45 13.14 2.24
CA PRO A 296 -1.33 12.86 1.34
C PRO A 296 -0.06 13.58 1.83
N ARG A 297 1.09 12.97 1.59
CA ARG A 297 2.38 13.61 1.84
C ARG A 297 2.61 14.70 0.80
N LEU A 298 2.97 15.88 1.29
CA LEU A 298 3.26 17.03 0.45
C LEU A 298 4.75 17.07 0.11
N LEU A 299 5.07 17.50 -1.11
CA LEU A 299 6.47 17.71 -1.51
C LEU A 299 6.96 19.05 -0.98
N SER A 300 8.08 19.04 -0.25
CA SER A 300 8.73 20.26 0.21
C SER A 300 9.60 20.86 -0.90
N ALA A 301 8.97 21.55 -1.85
CA ALA A 301 9.65 22.30 -2.90
C ALA A 301 8.90 23.63 -3.17
N PRO A 302 9.62 24.73 -3.48
CA PRO A 302 9.00 25.95 -4.00
C PRO A 302 8.01 25.66 -5.14
N GLY A 303 6.82 26.26 -5.09
CA GLY A 303 5.76 26.07 -6.07
C GLY A 303 4.99 24.74 -5.97
N ALA A 304 5.30 23.85 -5.02
CA ALA A 304 4.55 22.60 -4.84
C ALA A 304 3.08 22.79 -4.40
N ASN A 305 2.70 24.02 -4.05
CA ASN A 305 1.34 24.45 -3.71
C ASN A 305 0.56 25.03 -4.90
N LEU A 306 1.15 25.09 -6.10
CA LEU A 306 0.45 25.53 -7.31
C LEU A 306 -0.67 24.55 -7.68
N GLU A 307 -1.76 25.05 -8.26
CA GLU A 307 -2.94 24.26 -8.66
C GLU A 307 -2.60 23.10 -9.64
N LYS A 308 -1.56 23.28 -10.46
CA LYS A 308 -1.06 22.24 -11.37
C LYS A 308 -0.47 21.02 -10.65
N VAL A 309 -0.13 21.14 -9.36
CA VAL A 309 0.52 20.10 -8.56
C VAL A 309 -0.56 19.42 -7.71
N GLN A 310 -0.86 18.18 -8.06
CA GLN A 310 -1.94 17.40 -7.45
C GLN A 310 -1.37 16.15 -6.76
N SER A 311 -2.07 15.65 -5.75
CA SER A 311 -1.70 14.42 -5.01
C SER A 311 -2.57 13.22 -5.37
N LEU A 312 -3.45 13.39 -6.36
CA LEU A 312 -4.41 12.41 -6.85
C LEU A 312 -4.46 12.49 -8.37
N LEU A 313 -4.63 11.32 -9.01
CA LEU A 313 -4.81 11.18 -10.45
C LEU A 313 -6.14 10.45 -10.66
N ASP A 314 -7.16 11.18 -11.11
CA ASP A 314 -8.52 10.66 -11.28
C ASP A 314 -8.72 10.08 -12.70
N ASP A 315 -8.66 10.88 -13.77
CA ASP A 315 -8.76 10.42 -15.16
C ASP A 315 -7.48 10.75 -15.95
N PRO A 316 -6.62 9.74 -16.26
CA PRO A 316 -5.42 9.96 -17.07
C PRO A 316 -5.69 10.54 -18.46
N ALA A 317 -6.87 10.30 -19.05
CA ALA A 317 -7.22 10.75 -20.40
C ALA A 317 -7.35 12.27 -20.52
N GLU A 318 -7.63 12.99 -19.42
CA GLU A 318 -7.71 14.46 -19.41
C GLU A 318 -6.37 15.14 -19.73
N PHE A 319 -5.27 14.39 -19.63
CA PHE A 319 -3.91 14.92 -19.76
C PHE A 319 -3.22 14.52 -21.07
N ALA A 320 -3.98 13.96 -22.02
CA ALA A 320 -3.46 13.61 -23.35
C ALA A 320 -2.79 14.83 -24.03
N GLY A 321 -1.60 14.63 -24.58
CA GLY A 321 -0.80 15.67 -25.22
C GLY A 321 -0.12 16.69 -24.29
N GLN A 322 -0.35 16.63 -22.98
CA GLN A 322 0.29 17.55 -22.01
C GLN A 322 1.62 17.01 -21.49
N HIS A 323 2.55 17.87 -21.09
CA HIS A 323 3.74 17.47 -20.36
C HIS A 323 3.42 17.30 -18.88
N VAL A 324 3.50 16.06 -18.41
CA VAL A 324 3.11 15.67 -17.07
C VAL A 324 4.31 15.14 -16.31
N LEU A 325 4.54 15.67 -15.11
CA LEU A 325 5.52 15.13 -14.17
C LEU A 325 4.80 14.22 -13.18
N VAL A 326 5.31 13.02 -12.96
CA VAL A 326 4.92 12.17 -11.83
C VAL A 326 6.09 12.08 -10.86
N VAL A 327 5.84 12.31 -9.57
CA VAL A 327 6.87 12.25 -8.52
C VAL A 327 6.57 11.09 -7.58
N GLY A 328 7.51 10.13 -7.49
CA GLY A 328 7.40 8.98 -6.58
C GLY A 328 7.97 7.69 -7.18
N GLY A 329 8.11 6.65 -6.34
CA GLY A 329 8.66 5.36 -6.76
C GLY A 329 7.94 4.14 -6.16
N GLY A 330 6.73 4.33 -5.63
CA GLY A 330 5.84 3.22 -5.27
C GLY A 330 4.90 2.87 -6.42
N ASP A 331 4.13 1.79 -6.26
CA ASP A 331 3.19 1.33 -7.30
C ASP A 331 2.22 2.42 -7.76
N SER A 332 1.71 3.26 -6.86
CA SER A 332 0.81 4.36 -7.24
C SER A 332 1.45 5.35 -8.21
N ALA A 333 2.74 5.67 -8.03
CA ALA A 333 3.46 6.57 -8.92
C ALA A 333 3.77 5.91 -10.28
N VAL A 334 4.22 4.65 -10.24
CA VAL A 334 4.58 3.89 -11.44
C VAL A 334 3.34 3.59 -12.29
N GLU A 335 2.27 3.07 -11.69
CA GLU A 335 1.00 2.84 -12.39
C GLU A 335 0.37 4.14 -12.90
N GLY A 336 0.44 5.23 -12.12
CA GLY A 336 -0.01 6.55 -12.56
C GLY A 336 0.74 7.03 -13.80
N ALA A 337 2.07 6.97 -13.79
CA ALA A 337 2.90 7.34 -14.93
C ALA A 337 2.61 6.49 -16.18
N MET A 338 2.48 5.17 -16.01
CA MET A 338 2.14 4.28 -17.13
C MET A 338 0.74 4.59 -17.68
N SER A 339 -0.25 4.82 -16.82
CA SER A 339 -1.62 5.15 -17.25
C SER A 339 -1.71 6.47 -18.01
N LEU A 340 -0.98 7.50 -17.58
CA LEU A 340 -0.88 8.79 -18.28
C LEU A 340 -0.21 8.63 -19.65
N ALA A 341 0.86 7.83 -19.73
CA ALA A 341 1.54 7.56 -20.99
C ALA A 341 0.69 6.73 -21.96
N ASP A 342 -0.05 5.73 -21.45
CA ASP A 342 -1.02 4.95 -22.23
C ASP A 342 -2.17 5.83 -22.74
N ALA A 343 -2.56 6.86 -21.97
CA ALA A 343 -3.56 7.85 -22.36
C ALA A 343 -3.04 8.95 -23.32
N GLY A 344 -1.74 8.95 -23.65
CA GLY A 344 -1.14 9.87 -24.62
C GLY A 344 -0.53 11.15 -24.04
N ALA A 345 -0.33 11.24 -22.72
CA ALA A 345 0.43 12.33 -22.11
C ALA A 345 1.95 12.19 -22.36
N VAL A 346 2.67 13.31 -22.38
CA VAL A 346 4.15 13.32 -22.41
C VAL A 346 4.67 13.23 -20.98
N VAL A 347 4.95 12.02 -20.52
CA VAL A 347 5.22 11.74 -19.11
C VAL A 347 6.72 11.74 -18.77
N THR A 348 7.08 12.46 -17.71
CA THR A 348 8.34 12.26 -16.99
C THR A 348 8.05 11.72 -15.59
N LEU A 349 8.62 10.57 -15.23
CA LEU A 349 8.59 10.01 -13.89
C LEU A 349 9.89 10.38 -13.18
N SER A 350 9.81 11.16 -12.10
CA SER A 350 10.95 11.55 -11.27
C SER A 350 10.92 10.80 -9.95
N TYR A 351 12.03 10.15 -9.61
CA TYR A 351 12.18 9.42 -8.36
C TYR A 351 13.56 9.65 -7.76
N ARG A 352 13.59 9.97 -6.46
CA ARG A 352 14.83 10.23 -5.71
C ARG A 352 15.72 9.00 -5.52
N GLY A 353 15.18 7.81 -5.72
CA GLY A 353 15.93 6.56 -5.54
C GLY A 353 16.75 6.21 -6.76
N ASP A 354 17.79 5.41 -6.54
CA ASP A 354 18.64 4.74 -7.53
C ASP A 354 17.94 3.59 -8.27
N GLY A 355 16.79 3.14 -7.75
CA GLY A 355 15.97 2.09 -8.35
C GLY A 355 14.71 1.81 -7.53
N PHE A 356 13.74 1.15 -8.15
CA PHE A 356 12.44 0.88 -7.55
C PHE A 356 12.51 -0.27 -6.53
N LYS A 357 12.64 0.08 -5.25
CA LYS A 357 12.72 -0.94 -4.18
C LYS A 357 11.34 -1.45 -3.77
N ARG A 358 10.34 -0.56 -3.69
CA ARG A 358 9.00 -0.87 -3.15
C ARG A 358 7.92 -1.16 -4.20
N CYS A 359 8.23 -0.97 -5.49
CA CYS A 359 7.28 -1.21 -6.56
C CYS A 359 7.23 -2.71 -6.89
N LYS A 360 6.06 -3.26 -7.16
CA LYS A 360 5.91 -4.67 -7.55
C LYS A 360 6.73 -4.96 -8.82
N GLN A 361 7.38 -6.13 -8.88
CA GLN A 361 8.29 -6.50 -9.98
C GLN A 361 7.60 -6.45 -11.36
N GLY A 362 6.33 -6.86 -11.44
CA GLY A 362 5.53 -6.75 -12.66
C GLY A 362 5.37 -5.31 -13.17
N ASN A 363 5.14 -4.36 -12.26
CA ASN A 363 5.08 -2.94 -12.58
C ASN A 363 6.46 -2.41 -13.02
N GLN A 364 7.54 -2.85 -12.39
CA GLN A 364 8.90 -2.48 -12.79
C GLN A 364 9.26 -2.97 -14.20
N LYS A 365 8.91 -4.24 -14.52
CA LYS A 365 9.13 -4.83 -15.85
C LYS A 365 8.39 -4.02 -16.94
N ARG A 366 7.10 -3.76 -16.73
CA ARG A 366 6.29 -2.96 -17.67
C ARG A 366 6.81 -1.52 -17.79
N LEU A 367 7.24 -0.90 -16.69
CA LEU A 367 7.85 0.42 -16.72
C LEU A 367 9.13 0.42 -17.56
N ALA A 368 10.01 -0.56 -17.37
CA ALA A 368 11.24 -0.69 -18.14
C ALA A 368 10.98 -0.85 -19.64
N GLU A 369 9.97 -1.64 -20.02
CA GLU A 369 9.51 -1.77 -21.41
C GLU A 369 9.05 -0.42 -21.97
N MET A 370 8.20 0.32 -21.25
CA MET A 370 7.72 1.64 -21.67
C MET A 370 8.85 2.68 -21.79
N VAL A 371 9.83 2.66 -20.89
CA VAL A 371 11.01 3.52 -20.97
C VAL A 371 11.88 3.15 -22.18
N SER A 372 12.14 1.86 -22.40
CA SER A 372 12.93 1.38 -23.54
C SER A 372 12.28 1.69 -24.89
N GLY A 373 10.95 1.67 -24.95
CA GLY A 373 10.15 2.08 -26.09
C GLY A 373 9.93 3.59 -26.20
N ALA A 374 10.62 4.41 -25.38
CA ALA A 374 10.50 5.87 -25.33
C ALA A 374 9.06 6.39 -25.12
N ARG A 375 8.19 5.60 -24.49
CA ARG A 375 6.79 5.97 -24.18
C ARG A 375 6.67 6.89 -22.98
N LEU A 376 7.65 6.86 -22.07
CA LEU A 376 7.79 7.81 -20.97
C LEU A 376 9.26 7.99 -20.60
N ARG A 377 9.61 9.14 -20.02
CA ARG A 377 10.95 9.43 -19.52
C ARG A 377 11.05 9.08 -18.04
N LEU A 378 12.07 8.31 -17.66
CA LEU A 378 12.38 8.03 -16.25
C LEU A 378 13.61 8.83 -15.82
N LEU A 379 13.49 9.53 -14.69
CA LEU A 379 14.58 10.19 -13.98
C LEU A 379 14.72 9.54 -12.61
N LEU A 380 15.80 8.78 -12.43
CA LEU A 380 16.23 8.26 -11.14
C LEU A 380 17.19 9.24 -10.47
N GLU A 381 17.38 9.07 -9.17
CA GLU A 381 18.26 9.90 -8.35
C GLU A 381 18.01 11.41 -8.54
N SER A 382 16.72 11.76 -8.68
CA SER A 382 16.27 13.11 -9.01
C SER A 382 15.32 13.66 -7.97
N ASN A 383 15.49 14.95 -7.65
CA ASN A 383 14.62 15.69 -6.73
C ASN A 383 14.07 16.93 -7.41
N VAL A 384 12.78 17.20 -7.24
CA VAL A 384 12.20 18.47 -7.72
C VAL A 384 12.78 19.61 -6.89
N ALA A 385 13.35 20.59 -7.58
CA ALA A 385 13.92 21.78 -6.96
C ALA A 385 12.88 22.92 -6.86
N GLU A 386 12.05 23.10 -7.89
CA GLU A 386 11.06 24.18 -7.96
C GLU A 386 10.00 23.88 -9.04
N PHE A 387 8.75 24.26 -8.78
CA PHE A 387 7.70 24.36 -9.79
C PHE A 387 7.43 25.82 -10.15
N THR A 388 7.30 26.10 -11.44
CA THR A 388 6.76 27.38 -11.95
C THR A 388 5.41 27.13 -12.64
N ALA A 389 4.81 28.16 -13.23
CA ALA A 389 3.51 28.06 -13.90
C ALA A 389 3.52 27.01 -15.04
N ASP A 390 4.57 26.98 -15.83
CA ASP A 390 4.70 26.23 -17.08
C ASP A 390 5.92 25.30 -17.13
N GLU A 391 6.77 25.31 -16.10
CA GLU A 391 7.98 24.50 -16.03
C GLU A 391 8.14 23.82 -14.67
N VAL A 392 9.07 22.86 -14.62
CA VAL A 392 9.58 22.27 -13.39
C VAL A 392 11.10 22.16 -13.48
N LYS A 393 11.78 22.53 -12.39
CA LYS A 393 13.22 22.37 -12.23
C LYS A 393 13.49 21.13 -11.41
N ILE A 394 14.34 20.25 -11.92
CA ILE A 394 14.73 18.99 -11.28
C ILE A 394 16.23 19.01 -11.08
N LYS A 395 16.67 18.70 -9.86
CA LYS A 395 18.08 18.53 -9.50
C LYS A 395 18.42 17.05 -9.53
N THR A 396 19.43 16.68 -10.33
CA THR A 396 19.98 15.32 -10.36
C THR A 396 20.99 15.13 -9.22
N GLN A 397 21.36 13.88 -8.94
CA GLN A 397 22.42 13.56 -7.98
C GLN A 397 23.78 14.18 -8.35
N ALA A 398 24.07 14.34 -9.65
CA ALA A 398 25.27 15.03 -10.12
C ALA A 398 25.28 16.55 -9.80
N GLY A 399 24.19 17.06 -9.21
CA GLY A 399 24.03 18.48 -8.88
C GLY A 399 23.53 19.33 -10.05
N GLU A 400 23.38 18.74 -11.23
CA GLU A 400 22.88 19.41 -12.43
C GLU A 400 21.39 19.76 -12.25
N LEU A 401 21.05 21.00 -12.60
CA LEU A 401 19.68 21.49 -12.61
C LEU A 401 19.14 21.43 -14.04
N MET A 402 18.11 20.61 -14.26
CA MET A 402 17.40 20.54 -15.52
C MET A 402 16.03 21.21 -15.42
N THR A 403 15.66 21.94 -16.46
CA THR A 403 14.31 22.53 -16.60
C THR A 403 13.53 21.74 -17.63
N LEU A 404 12.29 21.39 -17.29
CA LEU A 404 11.38 20.67 -18.19
C LEU A 404 10.07 21.46 -18.35
N PRO A 405 9.48 21.49 -19.56
CA PRO A 405 8.11 21.96 -19.73
C PRO A 405 7.17 21.09 -18.90
N ASN A 406 6.23 21.72 -18.23
CA ASN A 406 5.34 21.04 -17.30
C ASN A 406 4.00 21.76 -17.20
N GLN A 407 2.91 21.15 -17.65
CA GLN A 407 1.56 21.70 -17.46
C GLN A 407 0.88 21.11 -16.22
N ARG A 408 1.21 19.87 -15.85
CA ARG A 408 0.64 19.17 -14.69
C ARG A 408 1.68 18.34 -13.95
N ALA A 409 1.52 18.21 -12.64
CA ALA A 409 2.36 17.37 -11.81
C ALA A 409 1.54 16.55 -10.83
N PHE A 410 1.87 15.26 -10.70
CA PHE A 410 1.26 14.35 -9.73
C PHE A 410 2.29 13.89 -8.70
N VAL A 411 2.14 14.35 -7.46
CA VAL A 411 3.00 13.99 -6.32
C VAL A 411 2.39 12.76 -5.62
N LEU A 412 2.85 11.58 -6.01
CA LEU A 412 2.33 10.29 -5.56
C LEU A 412 3.32 9.60 -4.61
N ILE A 413 3.65 10.29 -3.51
CA ILE A 413 4.71 9.89 -2.55
C ILE A 413 4.16 9.23 -1.26
N GLY A 414 2.88 8.89 -1.26
CA GLY A 414 2.17 8.24 -0.16
C GLY A 414 1.38 9.20 0.73
N ALA A 415 0.90 8.69 1.87
CA ALA A 415 0.09 9.44 2.83
C ALA A 415 0.57 9.16 4.25
N ASP A 416 0.20 10.04 5.18
CA ASP A 416 0.55 9.91 6.59
C ASP A 416 -0.68 9.56 7.44
N THR A 417 -0.46 8.74 8.45
CA THR A 417 -1.48 8.46 9.47
C THR A 417 -1.92 9.76 10.15
N PRO A 418 -3.22 9.99 10.36
CA PRO A 418 -3.72 11.19 11.02
C PRO A 418 -3.51 11.13 12.54
N VAL A 419 -2.26 10.92 12.99
CA VAL A 419 -1.88 10.71 14.40
C VAL A 419 -2.39 11.84 15.29
N VAL A 420 -2.17 13.10 14.90
CA VAL A 420 -2.62 14.28 15.66
C VAL A 420 -4.14 14.25 15.92
N TRP A 421 -4.93 13.88 14.91
CA TRP A 421 -6.39 13.80 15.07
C TRP A 421 -6.79 12.59 15.94
N LEU A 422 -6.11 11.45 15.80
CA LEU A 422 -6.36 10.26 16.61
C LEU A 422 -6.02 10.51 18.08
N GLU A 423 -4.88 11.12 18.38
CA GLU A 423 -4.46 11.50 19.73
C GLU A 423 -5.40 12.55 20.34
N ALA A 424 -5.83 13.55 19.56
CA ALA A 424 -6.84 14.51 19.99
C ALA A 424 -8.18 13.83 20.34
N ASN A 425 -8.44 12.63 19.80
CA ASN A 425 -9.59 11.77 20.09
C ASN A 425 -9.27 10.62 21.04
N ASN A 426 -8.20 10.77 21.85
CA ASN A 426 -7.76 9.88 22.92
C ASN A 426 -7.28 8.49 22.47
N VAL A 427 -6.89 8.33 21.21
CA VAL A 427 -6.16 7.14 20.76
C VAL A 427 -4.70 7.29 21.14
N ARG A 428 -4.20 6.41 22.01
CA ARG A 428 -2.79 6.38 22.40
C ARG A 428 -1.96 5.57 21.41
N PHE A 429 -0.71 5.97 21.20
CA PHE A 429 0.26 5.22 20.43
C PHE A 429 1.35 4.68 21.36
N VAL A 430 1.78 3.45 21.12
CA VAL A 430 2.78 2.74 21.93
C VAL A 430 3.82 2.09 21.04
N GLU A 431 5.02 1.93 21.58
CA GLU A 431 6.08 1.15 20.93
C GLU A 431 5.84 -0.34 21.18
N ARG A 432 5.86 -1.12 20.10
CA ARG A 432 5.77 -2.59 20.13
C ARG A 432 6.96 -3.23 19.42
N PRO A 433 7.38 -4.44 19.81
CA PRO A 433 8.37 -5.20 19.06
C PRO A 433 7.98 -5.34 17.58
N HIS A 434 8.95 -5.43 16.68
CA HIS A 434 8.70 -5.59 15.25
C HIS A 434 7.77 -6.77 14.92
N LEU A 435 7.82 -7.84 15.71
CA LEU A 435 6.98 -9.04 15.53
C LEU A 435 5.58 -8.93 16.14
N TYR A 436 5.20 -7.78 16.71
CA TYR A 436 3.84 -7.60 17.23
C TYR A 436 2.81 -7.72 16.11
N ALA A 437 1.89 -8.66 16.26
CA ALA A 437 0.84 -8.99 15.32
C ALA A 437 -0.45 -9.37 16.06
N MET A 438 -1.59 -8.98 15.51
CA MET A 438 -2.95 -9.29 15.97
C MET A 438 -3.60 -10.45 15.20
N GLY A 439 -2.94 -10.96 14.14
CA GLY A 439 -3.39 -12.12 13.34
C GLY A 439 -4.24 -11.75 12.12
N SER A 440 -4.55 -12.72 11.25
CA SER A 440 -5.36 -12.49 10.05
C SER A 440 -6.73 -11.89 10.39
N SER A 441 -7.21 -10.92 9.59
CA SER A 441 -8.54 -10.33 9.82
C SER A 441 -9.66 -11.35 9.60
N GLU A 442 -9.44 -12.37 8.77
CA GLU A 442 -10.35 -13.52 8.64
C GLU A 442 -10.41 -14.33 9.94
N ASP A 443 -9.26 -14.65 10.55
CA ASP A 443 -9.21 -15.39 11.81
C ASP A 443 -9.92 -14.61 12.92
N VAL A 444 -9.73 -13.29 12.95
CA VAL A 444 -10.44 -12.41 13.91
C VAL A 444 -11.95 -12.53 13.70
N VAL A 445 -12.45 -12.55 12.47
CA VAL A 445 -13.88 -12.81 12.21
C VAL A 445 -14.25 -14.20 12.69
N ARG A 446 -13.51 -15.26 12.35
CA ARG A 446 -13.87 -16.65 12.69
C ARG A 446 -13.83 -16.97 14.18
N ARG A 447 -12.98 -16.28 14.97
CA ARG A 447 -13.02 -16.37 16.44
C ARG A 447 -14.35 -15.87 17.01
N VAL A 448 -14.93 -14.87 16.37
CA VAL A 448 -16.21 -14.30 16.79
C VAL A 448 -17.36 -15.05 16.13
N VAL A 449 -17.29 -15.34 14.83
CA VAL A 449 -18.34 -16.04 14.09
C VAL A 449 -17.72 -17.28 13.43
N PRO A 450 -17.64 -18.43 14.14
CA PRO A 450 -17.00 -19.64 13.62
C PRO A 450 -17.59 -20.10 12.27
N ASP A 451 -18.91 -19.98 12.12
CA ASP A 451 -19.65 -20.36 10.92
C ASP A 451 -19.72 -19.23 9.88
N ALA A 452 -18.78 -18.29 9.89
CA ALA A 452 -18.73 -17.22 8.90
C ALA A 452 -18.52 -17.80 7.50
N VAL A 453 -19.54 -17.67 6.67
CA VAL A 453 -19.50 -18.07 5.26
C VAL A 453 -18.75 -17.01 4.45
N ALA A 454 -17.88 -17.47 3.54
CA ALA A 454 -17.19 -16.61 2.60
C ALA A 454 -18.17 -15.97 1.61
N CYS A 455 -17.97 -14.68 1.36
CA CYS A 455 -18.59 -13.96 0.27
C CYS A 455 -18.05 -14.50 -1.06
N THR A 456 -18.96 -14.89 -1.94
CA THR A 456 -18.62 -15.36 -3.30
C THR A 456 -17.81 -14.31 -4.07
N LYS A 457 -16.94 -14.80 -4.96
CA LYS A 457 -16.16 -13.95 -5.87
C LYS A 457 -16.97 -13.47 -7.07
N ASP A 458 -18.15 -14.07 -7.31
CA ASP A 458 -19.07 -13.61 -8.37
C ASP A 458 -19.80 -12.34 -7.91
N PRO A 459 -19.65 -11.21 -8.62
CA PRO A 459 -20.22 -9.93 -8.18
C PRO A 459 -21.74 -9.95 -8.06
N ALA A 460 -22.44 -10.60 -9.00
CA ALA A 460 -23.90 -10.61 -9.04
C ALA A 460 -24.47 -11.46 -7.90
N GLU A 461 -23.89 -12.64 -7.67
CA GLU A 461 -24.25 -13.52 -6.56
C GLU A 461 -23.91 -12.90 -5.21
N ALA A 462 -22.77 -12.21 -5.08
CA ALA A 462 -22.37 -11.54 -3.85
C ALA A 462 -23.38 -10.45 -3.46
N ILE A 463 -23.72 -9.59 -4.41
CA ILE A 463 -24.71 -8.52 -4.21
C ILE A 463 -26.08 -9.13 -3.88
N ALA A 464 -26.56 -10.08 -4.67
CA ALA A 464 -27.85 -10.71 -4.45
C ALA A 464 -27.94 -11.37 -3.05
N THR A 465 -26.88 -12.06 -2.63
CA THR A 465 -26.81 -12.67 -1.30
C THR A 465 -26.89 -11.63 -0.18
N ILE A 466 -26.16 -10.52 -0.31
CA ILE A 466 -26.18 -9.44 0.68
C ILE A 466 -27.55 -8.75 0.73
N LEU A 467 -28.19 -8.56 -0.42
CA LEU A 467 -29.52 -7.97 -0.55
C LEU A 467 -30.67 -8.95 -0.23
N GLY A 468 -30.38 -10.21 0.09
CA GLY A 468 -31.41 -11.24 0.35
C GLY A 468 -32.24 -11.62 -0.88
N GLN A 469 -31.71 -11.41 -2.08
CA GLN A 469 -32.36 -11.73 -3.36
C GLN A 469 -32.08 -13.19 -3.75
N ARG A 470 -33.04 -13.82 -4.45
CA ARG A 470 -32.83 -15.19 -4.98
C ARG A 470 -31.83 -15.15 -6.12
N VAL A 471 -30.78 -15.96 -6.03
CA VAL A 471 -29.81 -16.16 -7.11
C VAL A 471 -30.33 -17.26 -8.03
N HIS A 472 -30.79 -16.91 -9.23
CA HIS A 472 -31.11 -17.90 -10.24
C HIS A 472 -29.82 -18.50 -10.83
N LYS A 473 -29.43 -19.69 -10.36
CA LYS A 473 -28.31 -20.44 -10.93
C LYS A 473 -28.64 -20.86 -12.36
N SER A 474 -27.97 -20.28 -13.36
CA SER A 474 -28.15 -20.68 -14.76
C SER A 474 -27.68 -22.12 -15.00
N ALA A 475 -28.35 -22.84 -15.91
CA ALA A 475 -28.05 -24.26 -16.20
C ALA A 475 -26.59 -24.50 -16.61
N GLY A 476 -25.98 -23.54 -17.32
CA GLY A 476 -24.57 -23.60 -17.72
C GLY A 476 -23.56 -23.46 -16.57
N ARG A 477 -24.00 -23.04 -15.38
CA ARG A 477 -23.15 -22.92 -14.18
C ARG A 477 -23.09 -24.23 -13.38
N ARG A 478 -24.18 -25.00 -13.30
CA ARG A 478 -24.16 -26.37 -12.72
C ARG A 478 -23.13 -27.27 -13.44
N ALA A 479 -23.02 -27.14 -14.76
CA ALA A 479 -22.03 -27.87 -15.54
C ALA A 479 -20.59 -27.42 -15.23
N ARG A 480 -20.38 -26.12 -14.99
CA ARG A 480 -19.05 -25.57 -14.67
C ARG A 480 -18.60 -25.89 -13.26
N ASP A 481 -19.51 -25.82 -12.28
CA ASP A 481 -19.26 -26.19 -10.89
C ASP A 481 -18.97 -27.69 -10.77
N LEU A 482 -19.68 -28.53 -11.55
CA LEU A 482 -19.41 -29.96 -11.65
C LEU A 482 -18.02 -30.22 -12.25
N VAL A 483 -17.61 -29.46 -13.28
CA VAL A 483 -16.27 -29.56 -13.87
C VAL A 483 -15.17 -29.08 -12.91
N HIS A 484 -15.43 -28.03 -12.12
CA HIS A 484 -14.48 -27.57 -11.10
C HIS A 484 -14.33 -28.58 -9.96
N HIS A 485 -15.44 -29.15 -9.45
CA HIS A 485 -15.37 -30.22 -8.45
C HIS A 485 -14.66 -31.46 -8.98
N LEU A 486 -14.95 -31.90 -10.20
CA LEU A 486 -14.22 -32.99 -10.84
C LEU A 486 -12.72 -32.70 -10.96
N LYS A 487 -12.33 -31.46 -11.22
CA LYS A 487 -10.93 -31.05 -11.32
C LYS A 487 -10.23 -31.04 -9.96
N ASP A 488 -10.91 -30.59 -8.91
CA ASP A 488 -10.39 -30.57 -7.54
C ASP A 488 -10.27 -32.00 -6.98
N ASP A 489 -11.25 -32.87 -7.25
CA ASP A 489 -11.19 -34.29 -6.93
C ASP A 489 -10.05 -34.98 -7.67
N LEU A 490 -9.84 -34.66 -8.96
CA LEU A 490 -8.71 -35.18 -9.73
C LEU A 490 -7.37 -34.70 -9.14
N HIS A 491 -7.30 -33.46 -8.66
CA HIS A 491 -6.11 -32.93 -7.99
C HIS A 491 -5.84 -33.65 -6.66
N GLY A 492 -6.88 -33.96 -5.89
CA GLY A 492 -6.81 -34.76 -4.66
C GLY A 492 -6.33 -36.20 -4.90
N VAL A 493 -6.81 -36.82 -5.99
CA VAL A 493 -6.35 -38.17 -6.40
C VAL A 493 -4.89 -38.12 -6.86
N VAL A 494 -4.49 -37.11 -7.65
CA VAL A 494 -3.09 -36.95 -8.10
C VAL A 494 -2.15 -36.72 -6.91
N THR A 495 -2.55 -35.94 -5.91
CA THR A 495 -1.75 -35.74 -4.68
C THR A 495 -1.68 -36.99 -3.81
N GLN A 496 -2.76 -37.79 -3.71
CA GLN A 496 -2.70 -39.10 -3.02
C GLN A 496 -1.80 -40.11 -3.74
N VAL A 497 -1.85 -40.17 -5.08
CA VAL A 497 -0.98 -41.06 -5.87
C VAL A 497 0.49 -40.61 -5.80
N SER A 498 0.74 -39.30 -5.69
CA SER A 498 2.08 -38.74 -5.48
C SER A 498 2.61 -39.01 -4.06
N GLY A 499 1.74 -39.01 -3.04
CA GLY A 499 2.09 -39.38 -1.66
C GLY A 499 2.38 -40.88 -1.47
N ALA A 500 1.85 -41.75 -2.33
CA ALA A 500 2.12 -43.19 -2.32
C ALA A 500 3.48 -43.58 -2.92
N PHE A 501 4.17 -42.65 -3.59
CA PHE A 501 5.56 -42.80 -4.06
C PHE A 501 6.50 -41.92 -3.22
N GLN A 502 6.65 -42.22 -1.93
CA GLN A 502 7.75 -41.66 -1.15
C GLN A 502 9.05 -42.36 -1.54
N LEU A 503 9.89 -41.66 -2.31
CA LEU A 503 11.29 -42.03 -2.59
C LEU A 503 12.16 -42.13 -1.32
N ALA A 504 11.62 -41.82 -0.14
CA ALA A 504 12.33 -41.82 1.14
C ALA A 504 12.44 -43.22 1.79
N ASP A 505 11.71 -44.23 1.29
CA ASP A 505 11.73 -45.60 1.84
C ASP A 505 12.73 -46.56 1.15
N LEU A 506 13.57 -46.04 0.25
CA LEU A 506 14.67 -46.83 -0.32
C LEU A 506 15.92 -46.68 0.57
N GLU A 507 16.18 -47.71 1.38
CA GLU A 507 17.42 -47.81 2.17
C GLU A 507 18.65 -47.68 1.24
N PRO A 508 19.62 -46.79 1.57
CA PRO A 508 20.86 -46.70 0.82
C PRO A 508 21.77 -47.91 1.14
N PRO A 509 22.52 -48.44 0.15
CA PRO A 509 23.40 -49.58 0.38
C PRO A 509 24.58 -49.22 1.31
N PRO A 510 25.07 -50.17 2.13
CA PRO A 510 26.07 -49.88 3.15
C PRO A 510 27.45 -49.56 2.54
N ALA A 511 28.11 -48.57 3.11
CA ALA A 511 29.39 -48.05 2.67
C ALA A 511 30.54 -49.06 2.86
N ALA A 512 31.25 -49.39 1.77
CA ALA A 512 32.47 -50.17 1.82
C ALA A 512 33.71 -49.28 2.04
N HIS A 513 34.55 -49.70 2.98
CA HIS A 513 35.77 -49.07 3.44
C HIS A 513 36.77 -48.67 2.34
N ARG A 514 37.38 -47.49 2.48
CA ARG A 514 38.65 -47.13 1.85
C ARG A 514 39.76 -48.10 2.26
N ARG A 515 40.52 -48.61 1.29
CA ARG A 515 41.95 -48.91 1.43
C ARG A 515 42.71 -48.47 0.18
N ASP A 516 43.88 -47.91 0.45
CA ASP A 516 44.86 -47.35 -0.47
C ASP A 516 45.32 -48.35 -1.53
N HIS A 517 45.56 -47.85 -2.76
CA HIS A 517 46.77 -48.11 -3.58
C HIS A 517 46.64 -47.41 -4.95
N LEU A 518 47.53 -46.44 -5.22
CA LEU A 518 48.05 -46.15 -6.57
C LEU A 518 49.14 -47.20 -6.89
N PRO A 519 49.48 -47.56 -8.16
CA PRO A 519 49.62 -46.64 -9.32
C PRO A 519 49.24 -47.21 -10.72
N GLY A 520 49.24 -46.36 -11.76
CA GLY A 520 49.58 -46.81 -13.14
C GLY A 520 48.69 -46.39 -14.33
N VAL A 521 49.00 -45.23 -14.93
CA VAL A 521 49.25 -45.00 -16.38
C VAL A 521 48.16 -45.24 -17.46
N SER A 522 47.95 -44.16 -18.25
CA SER A 522 47.74 -44.06 -19.72
C SER A 522 46.32 -43.93 -20.34
N SER A 523 46.08 -42.69 -20.79
CA SER A 523 45.52 -42.21 -22.08
C SER A 523 44.49 -43.03 -22.89
N ARG A 524 43.37 -42.38 -23.24
CA ARG A 524 42.81 -42.15 -24.60
C ARG A 524 41.48 -41.38 -24.50
N GLN A 525 41.46 -40.13 -24.97
CA GLN A 525 40.74 -39.66 -26.18
C GLN A 525 39.20 -39.70 -26.13
N THR A 526 38.59 -38.53 -25.95
CA THR A 526 37.20 -38.20 -26.31
C THR A 526 37.20 -37.29 -27.56
N PRO A 527 36.32 -37.52 -28.56
CA PRO A 527 36.23 -36.67 -29.75
C PRO A 527 35.26 -35.48 -29.57
N PRO A 528 35.40 -34.39 -30.36
CA PRO A 528 34.56 -33.21 -30.26
C PRO A 528 33.34 -33.24 -31.21
N VAL A 529 32.22 -32.68 -30.75
CA VAL A 529 31.07 -32.24 -31.55
C VAL A 529 31.07 -30.71 -31.43
N GLY A 530 31.08 -29.85 -32.45
CA GLY A 530 30.55 -29.94 -33.80
C GLY A 530 29.58 -28.76 -34.01
N THR A 531 30.07 -27.52 -33.97
CA THR A 531 29.30 -26.29 -34.19
C THR A 531 29.09 -26.05 -35.69
N ARG A 532 27.83 -25.88 -36.11
CA ARG A 532 27.45 -25.55 -37.49
C ARG A 532 27.07 -24.07 -37.56
N ALA A 533 27.89 -23.28 -38.25
CA ALA A 533 27.60 -21.91 -38.66
C ALA A 533 26.85 -21.91 -40.00
N VAL A 534 25.93 -20.97 -40.17
CA VAL A 534 25.34 -20.59 -41.46
C VAL A 534 25.74 -19.16 -41.77
N ARG A 535 26.34 -18.93 -42.94
CA ARG A 535 26.68 -17.62 -43.53
C ARG A 535 25.66 -17.28 -44.61
N LEU A 536 25.33 -15.99 -44.74
CA LEU A 536 25.10 -15.25 -46.01
C LEU A 536 25.47 -13.79 -45.72
N ASP A 537 26.64 -13.30 -46.15
CA ASP A 537 26.93 -12.50 -47.38
C ASP A 537 26.48 -11.02 -47.30
N GLY A 538 27.47 -10.12 -47.46
CA GLY A 538 27.31 -8.65 -47.47
C GLY A 538 26.91 -8.06 -48.83
N PRO A 539 26.91 -6.71 -48.99
CA PRO A 539 28.19 -6.07 -49.33
C PRO A 539 28.46 -4.67 -48.71
N THR A 540 29.73 -4.49 -48.34
CA THR A 540 30.61 -3.30 -48.40
C THR A 540 30.06 -1.87 -48.55
N SER A 541 30.43 -0.98 -47.62
CA SER A 541 31.18 0.25 -47.94
C SER A 541 31.74 0.98 -46.68
N ARG A 542 33.03 1.31 -46.76
CA ARG A 542 33.83 2.32 -46.04
C ARG A 542 34.90 2.77 -47.06
N PRO A 543 35.67 3.88 -46.91
CA PRO A 543 35.81 4.76 -45.74
C PRO A 543 35.83 6.27 -46.08
N SER A 544 35.83 7.13 -45.06
CA SER A 544 36.75 8.29 -45.06
C SER A 544 36.84 8.94 -43.68
N ARG A 545 38.08 9.20 -43.27
CA ARG A 545 38.53 10.11 -42.21
C ARG A 545 39.65 10.91 -42.85
N PRO A 546 39.68 12.23 -42.70
CA PRO A 546 40.87 12.89 -42.14
C PRO A 546 40.42 14.07 -41.25
N ALA A 547 41.21 14.83 -40.50
CA ALA A 547 42.54 14.76 -39.90
C ALA A 547 42.57 15.90 -38.85
N ARG A 548 43.55 15.86 -37.94
CA ARG A 548 43.86 16.88 -36.91
C ARG A 548 44.28 18.24 -37.48
N ALA A 549 43.98 19.30 -36.73
CA ALA A 549 44.84 20.46 -36.39
C ALA A 549 44.18 21.16 -35.17
N GLY A 550 44.82 21.35 -34.01
CA GLY A 550 45.80 22.41 -33.70
C GLY A 550 45.05 23.75 -33.56
N THR A 551 44.91 24.40 -32.40
CA THR A 551 45.99 25.08 -31.66
C THR A 551 45.58 25.45 -30.22
N ALA A 552 46.59 25.60 -29.38
CA ALA A 552 46.58 26.05 -28.00
C ALA A 552 46.17 27.52 -27.82
N ALA A 553 45.66 27.84 -26.62
CA ALA A 553 45.90 29.12 -25.96
C ALA A 553 45.88 28.90 -24.44
N GLU A 554 47.08 29.00 -23.84
CA GLU A 554 47.28 29.22 -22.41
C GLU A 554 46.77 30.61 -22.03
N VAL A 555 46.09 30.73 -20.88
CA VAL A 555 46.23 31.89 -19.99
C VAL A 555 46.23 31.36 -18.56
N ALA A 556 47.42 31.38 -17.95
CA ALA A 556 47.58 31.38 -16.50
C ALA A 556 47.23 32.77 -15.96
N ILE A 557 46.68 32.86 -14.74
CA ILE A 557 46.98 33.89 -13.73
C ILE A 557 46.46 33.42 -12.36
N THR A 558 47.45 33.12 -11.51
CA THR A 558 47.59 33.33 -10.06
C THR A 558 46.59 32.77 -9.04
N ALA A 559 47.20 31.98 -8.15
CA ALA A 559 46.73 31.59 -6.84
C ALA A 559 46.53 32.76 -5.86
N ALA A 560 45.50 32.62 -5.02
CA ALA A 560 45.50 33.11 -3.64
C ALA A 560 44.57 32.22 -2.80
N SER A 561 45.16 31.37 -1.97
CA SER A 561 44.53 30.86 -0.77
C SER A 561 44.66 31.94 0.32
N PRO A 562 43.73 32.00 1.27
CA PRO A 562 44.11 31.43 2.56
C PRO A 562 43.01 30.59 3.20
N PHE A 563 43.47 29.51 3.85
CA PHE A 563 42.80 28.82 4.94
C PHE A 563 42.40 29.81 6.05
N GLY A 564 41.23 29.57 6.63
CA GLY A 564 40.79 30.10 7.92
C GLY A 564 39.80 29.13 8.55
N ASP A 565 40.26 28.45 9.60
CA ASP A 565 39.48 27.63 10.53
C ASP A 565 38.20 28.35 10.98
N PHE A 566 37.06 27.64 11.03
CA PHE A 566 36.03 27.94 12.03
C PHE A 566 35.38 26.68 12.57
N ALA A 567 35.36 26.65 13.89
CA ALA A 567 35.00 25.56 14.77
C ALA A 567 33.49 25.31 14.85
N GLU A 568 33.17 24.07 15.27
CA GLU A 568 31.85 23.67 15.72
C GLU A 568 31.35 24.55 16.88
N GLU A 569 30.29 25.32 16.65
CA GLU A 569 29.59 26.02 17.72
C GLU A 569 28.44 25.14 18.25
N ARG A 570 28.76 24.35 19.29
CA ARG A 570 27.76 23.76 20.19
C ARG A 570 27.15 24.88 21.01
N THR A 571 25.89 25.21 20.78
CA THR A 571 25.09 26.05 21.69
C THR A 571 24.28 25.18 22.64
N SER A 572 24.88 24.91 23.80
CA SER A 572 24.16 24.59 25.02
C SER A 572 23.66 25.89 25.65
N VAL A 573 22.34 26.07 25.77
CA VAL A 573 21.77 27.13 26.62
C VAL A 573 21.06 26.47 27.79
N GLU A 574 21.77 26.44 28.92
CA GLU A 574 21.22 26.18 30.24
C GLU A 574 20.20 27.26 30.62
N GLY A 575 19.15 26.82 31.30
CA GLY A 575 18.04 27.65 31.74
C GLY A 575 18.43 28.69 32.78
N ARG A 576 17.74 29.84 32.72
CA ARG A 576 17.55 30.73 33.86
C ARG A 576 16.07 30.80 34.25
N PRO A 577 15.76 30.86 35.55
CA PRO A 577 14.42 30.65 36.08
C PRO A 577 13.53 31.89 35.95
N LEU A 578 12.27 31.67 35.56
CA LEU A 578 11.23 32.70 35.62
C LEU A 578 10.72 32.83 37.06
N ARG A 579 10.75 34.06 37.60
CA ARG A 579 10.15 34.43 38.89
C ARG A 579 8.62 34.44 38.80
N PRO A 580 7.91 34.19 39.93
CA PRO A 580 6.46 34.02 39.96
C PRO A 580 5.74 35.38 39.99
N VAL A 581 4.63 35.49 39.26
CA VAL A 581 3.68 36.61 39.38
C VAL A 581 2.31 36.09 39.77
N ALA A 582 1.68 36.85 40.66
CA ALA A 582 0.63 36.47 41.58
C ALA A 582 -0.75 36.20 40.96
N LYS A 583 -1.52 35.38 41.69
CA LYS A 583 -2.97 35.20 41.60
C LYS A 583 -3.70 36.54 41.48
N ARG A 584 -4.56 36.69 40.47
CA ARG A 584 -5.64 37.67 40.47
C ARG A 584 -6.99 37.00 40.28
N ARG A 585 -7.92 37.46 41.12
CA ARG A 585 -9.27 36.94 41.36
C ARG A 585 -10.20 37.09 40.16
N ASP A 586 -11.07 36.11 40.10
CA ASP A 586 -12.39 36.01 39.48
C ASP A 586 -13.19 37.33 39.46
N ARG A 587 -13.64 37.74 38.27
CA ARG A 587 -14.79 38.63 38.01
C ARG A 587 -15.38 38.30 36.65
N THR A 588 -16.51 37.60 36.68
CA THR A 588 -17.44 37.41 35.58
C THR A 588 -18.16 38.71 35.23
N GLU A 589 -18.08 39.14 33.96
CA GLU A 589 -19.04 40.07 33.34
C GLU A 589 -19.66 39.40 32.10
N PRO A 590 -20.98 39.53 31.86
CA PRO A 590 -21.66 38.88 30.74
C PRO A 590 -21.44 39.63 29.41
N VAL A 591 -21.13 38.90 28.36
CA VAL A 591 -21.06 39.39 26.97
C VAL A 591 -22.49 39.57 26.43
N PRO A 592 -22.83 40.66 25.72
CA PRO A 592 -24.18 40.87 25.20
C PRO A 592 -24.47 39.96 24.01
N VAL A 593 -25.64 39.31 24.03
CA VAL A 593 -26.18 38.51 22.92
C VAL A 593 -26.67 39.46 21.83
N VAL A 594 -26.05 39.40 20.65
CA VAL A 594 -26.55 40.05 19.44
C VAL A 594 -27.71 39.21 18.88
N GLN A 595 -28.93 39.71 18.97
CA GLN A 595 -30.08 39.11 18.28
C GLN A 595 -29.95 39.35 16.77
N GLY A 596 -29.89 38.26 15.99
CA GLY A 596 -29.95 38.33 14.53
C GLY A 596 -31.31 38.83 14.02
N PRO A 597 -31.40 39.25 12.74
CA PRO A 597 -32.63 39.79 12.19
C PRO A 597 -33.74 38.74 12.13
N ALA A 598 -34.99 39.19 12.31
CA ALA A 598 -36.17 38.32 12.28
C ALA A 598 -36.34 37.66 10.89
N PRO A 599 -36.78 36.39 10.83
CA PRO A 599 -36.94 35.66 9.58
C PRO A 599 -37.97 36.31 8.64
N THR A 600 -37.61 36.37 7.36
CA THR A 600 -38.47 36.89 6.29
C THR A 600 -39.72 36.02 6.13
N ALA A 601 -40.76 36.54 5.45
CA ALA A 601 -42.00 35.79 5.21
C ALA A 601 -41.73 34.47 4.44
N LEU A 602 -40.79 34.49 3.49
CA LEU A 602 -40.35 33.31 2.75
C LEU A 602 -39.67 32.27 3.64
N GLN A 603 -38.88 32.70 4.62
CA GLN A 603 -38.23 31.81 5.58
C GLN A 603 -39.28 31.09 6.45
N ARG A 604 -40.32 31.82 6.88
CA ARG A 604 -41.42 31.25 7.69
C ARG A 604 -42.27 30.24 6.91
N GLU A 605 -42.47 30.46 5.60
CA GLU A 605 -43.16 29.50 4.74
C GLU A 605 -42.33 28.24 4.49
N LEU A 606 -41.01 28.38 4.34
CA LEU A 606 -40.10 27.24 4.20
C LEU A 606 -40.02 26.42 5.49
N ASP A 607 -39.94 27.07 6.65
CA ASP A 607 -39.93 26.40 7.95
C ASP A 607 -41.26 25.65 8.19
N ALA A 608 -42.40 26.26 7.86
CA ALA A 608 -43.71 25.60 7.95
C ALA A 608 -43.87 24.40 7.00
N ALA A 609 -43.30 24.49 5.78
CA ALA A 609 -43.28 23.36 4.84
C ALA A 609 -42.38 22.22 5.35
N PHE A 610 -41.29 22.56 6.05
CA PHE A 610 -40.36 21.60 6.64
C PHE A 610 -41.00 20.87 7.83
N ASP A 611 -41.69 21.61 8.71
CA ASP A 611 -42.41 21.03 9.85
C ASP A 611 -43.55 20.10 9.40
N TRP A 612 -44.30 20.50 8.36
CA TRP A 612 -45.33 19.63 7.77
C TRP A 612 -44.75 18.34 7.18
N ALA A 613 -43.64 18.43 6.44
CA ALA A 613 -42.97 17.26 5.88
C ALA A 613 -42.40 16.34 6.97
N PHE A 614 -41.94 16.92 8.08
CA PHE A 614 -41.43 16.20 9.23
C PHE A 614 -42.56 15.45 9.98
N GLU A 615 -43.70 16.09 10.22
CA GLU A 615 -44.88 15.44 10.83
C GLU A 615 -45.50 14.35 9.93
N ALA A 616 -45.53 14.57 8.62
CA ALA A 616 -45.96 13.57 7.65
C ALA A 616 -45.05 12.31 7.65
N SER A 617 -43.74 12.50 7.90
CA SER A 617 -42.79 11.38 7.99
C SER A 617 -42.97 10.53 9.24
N GLN A 618 -43.41 11.12 10.36
CA GLN A 618 -43.65 10.40 11.62
C GLN A 618 -44.96 9.60 11.62
N SER A 619 -45.98 10.06 10.89
CA SER A 619 -47.28 9.37 10.79
C SER A 619 -47.25 8.13 9.88
N ALA A 620 -46.27 8.02 8.98
CA ALA A 620 -46.07 6.85 8.12
C ALA A 620 -45.35 5.66 8.81
N ALA A 621 -44.91 5.82 10.06
CA ALA A 621 -44.09 4.85 10.79
C ALA A 621 -44.87 4.02 11.85
N ARG A 622 -46.12 3.62 11.56
CA ARG A 622 -46.82 2.58 12.35
C ARG A 622 -46.78 1.24 11.61
N PRO A 623 -46.18 0.18 12.19
CA PRO A 623 -46.24 -1.15 11.59
C PRO A 623 -47.64 -1.76 11.76
N LEU A 624 -48.22 -2.25 10.67
CA LEU A 624 -49.39 -3.14 10.70
C LEU A 624 -48.96 -4.52 11.23
N PRO A 625 -49.79 -5.21 12.04
CA PRO A 625 -49.44 -6.50 12.60
C PRO A 625 -49.50 -7.60 11.52
N VAL A 626 -48.44 -8.39 11.44
CA VAL A 626 -48.37 -9.60 10.60
C VAL A 626 -49.11 -10.72 11.31
N ALA A 627 -50.27 -11.12 10.77
CA ALA A 627 -50.94 -12.37 11.14
C ALA A 627 -50.63 -13.44 10.07
N ALA A 628 -50.38 -14.66 10.56
CA ALA A 628 -49.87 -15.79 9.80
C ALA A 628 -50.89 -16.47 8.88
N GLY A 629 -50.40 -16.97 7.74
CA GLY A 629 -50.86 -18.19 7.09
C GLY A 629 -52.07 -18.13 6.16
N ALA A 630 -51.82 -18.13 4.84
CA ALA A 630 -52.54 -18.94 3.85
C ALA A 630 -51.88 -18.80 2.48
N ALA A 631 -51.66 -19.92 1.79
CA ALA A 631 -51.26 -19.96 0.39
C ALA A 631 -52.38 -19.37 -0.49
N ALA A 632 -52.03 -18.52 -1.46
CA ALA A 632 -52.91 -18.15 -2.57
C ALA A 632 -52.07 -17.78 -3.80
N ASP A 633 -52.60 -18.18 -4.96
CA ASP A 633 -51.94 -18.37 -6.24
C ASP A 633 -51.40 -17.10 -6.93
N ASP A 634 -50.27 -17.28 -7.62
CA ASP A 634 -49.64 -16.33 -8.54
C ASP A 634 -50.45 -16.25 -9.85
N ASP A 635 -51.39 -15.32 -9.98
CA ASP A 635 -51.89 -14.90 -11.31
C ASP A 635 -52.50 -13.48 -11.38
N PHE A 636 -52.40 -12.67 -10.33
CA PHE A 636 -53.02 -11.33 -10.29
C PHE A 636 -52.05 -10.13 -10.34
N ALA A 637 -50.73 -10.39 -10.36
CA ALA A 637 -49.71 -9.33 -10.33
C ALA A 637 -49.28 -8.83 -11.72
N ALA A 638 -49.71 -9.49 -12.80
CA ALA A 638 -49.31 -9.14 -14.16
C ALA A 638 -50.18 -8.06 -14.83
N GLU A 639 -51.34 -7.71 -14.27
CA GLU A 639 -52.30 -6.77 -14.88
C GLU A 639 -52.26 -5.35 -14.28
N ALA A 640 -51.62 -5.15 -13.13
CA ALA A 640 -51.48 -3.83 -12.48
C ALA A 640 -50.26 -3.02 -12.97
N ALA A 641 -49.32 -3.64 -13.70
CA ALA A 641 -48.09 -3.01 -14.17
C ALA A 641 -48.23 -2.23 -15.50
N THR A 642 -49.43 -2.21 -16.10
CA THR A 642 -49.67 -1.57 -17.41
C THR A 642 -50.54 -0.30 -17.35
N GLN A 643 -50.88 0.21 -16.15
CA GLN A 643 -51.70 1.43 -16.00
C GLN A 643 -51.04 2.61 -15.27
N LEU A 644 -49.72 2.60 -15.06
CA LEU A 644 -49.01 3.67 -14.32
C LEU A 644 -47.89 4.39 -15.09
N THR A 645 -47.86 4.27 -16.42
CA THR A 645 -46.93 4.97 -17.31
C THR A 645 -47.54 6.16 -18.07
N ASP A 646 -48.63 6.74 -17.57
CA ASP A 646 -49.22 7.93 -18.21
C ASP A 646 -49.77 8.92 -17.17
N ARG A 647 -48.86 9.71 -16.58
CA ARG A 647 -49.07 11.03 -15.96
C ARG A 647 -47.88 11.40 -15.07
N ARG A 648 -46.92 12.14 -15.63
CA ARG A 648 -46.12 13.16 -14.92
C ARG A 648 -45.24 13.93 -15.93
N TYR A 649 -45.89 14.76 -16.72
CA TYR A 649 -45.33 16.02 -17.23
C TYR A 649 -46.39 17.09 -16.92
N GLY A 650 -46.00 18.08 -16.13
CA GLY A 650 -46.86 19.12 -15.57
C GLY A 650 -46.17 19.75 -14.38
#